data_AF-A0A8H4NVV7-F1
#
_entry.id   AF-A0A8H4NVV7-F1
#
_cell.length_a   1.000
_cell.length_b   1.000
_cell.length_c   1.000
_cell.angle_alpha   90.00
_cell.angle_beta   90.00
_cell.angle_gamma   90.00
#
_symmetry.space_group_name_H-M   'P 1'
#
loop_
_entity.id
_entity.type
_entity.pdbx_description
1 polymer ?
#
loop_
_entity_poly.entity_id
_entity_poly.type
_entity_poly.pdbx_seq_one_letter_code
_entity_poly.pdbx_strand_id
1 'polypeptide(L)'
;MTCCGNRKKQVVGLADQKWEYINLRDFKSRGCGTVFAYIYLWLMLLVSVAVYAVDSFTAVNLLIFDRWSSKIDPAISFNVSKWIFSICIILSFINLAYEGIRAFRVIKRGNVAESYLDNLAVRWESIRLGSQGWKRFLVFAELTKSKEGAQYIALFTYFNFQAWIRVIICSGPRQVLNAFTLKSVYEAKLTPTADNVGESITGFFNKIKILADEDYQQALILSGMCFTLVIWIFSALFLLAAVLFWVFFLYHWIPAADGGLSGYCERKVTKTLMKIVTKTVNKALAREEANRIRTEAKAAKKNGEKPHLDRAATLPTLPNVGLVNKMDHSPPMLNRNDTMMTLPPYTSRPETPGGMNDSHAAPERTVPTRKGTTASIMSYASRATSRSGGGYGQIVSPVPEVPPVNYQGHTRSRSGTSSHGNFGNYAGNQMMGDPMPPPPGRFTESPGPMHSDTAPLFPPPARAPSARPMDSYSQPMETFPPANVSQPGPREYQAYNPGGRMSTASSALSHQSGATIQRPFHPPDGMPKILFFLNLLFTSLAFSLQYALQSHLLQSYGFFISRIMLSTSSEWHDGELAIHRQLKIPKRRNPTFPGLAPHYGARVSQSSLVALGTLDNEGHPWTTVWGGDRGFARPVAEGVLAINSSVDTLYDPVFRALWDGIDDDGVKQGAINRPNGGDGKAMAGLSIDLETRDRVKLVGNMIAGTTVDEGKTVQMAMAVMESLGNCPKYLNKKDIIPNEMAPKLLSEKLPLSQEALDLITAVDMFFMSSTNGVTMDTNHRGGSPGFIRVIKNEEEKVELIYPEFSGNRLYQTLGNFKVNPLVGLAIPDYNTADVLYLTGSVSILVGEEASSYLARTKLAVKISVTSAKLVKNGLPFRGSLGEYSPYNPPVRHLLSEHDAHIGDASSNGISASFSKREVLTPSIDRYTFELSSPQPIKSWHAGQYITLDFEQEVSNGYSHMADHDPQSINDDYVRTFTVSSPPGNHKEVQITTRKHGPVTNFLRKHNSRVRLEIPVIGFGGEEGFRIPLEPQGPQSIFIAAGVGITPVLAQAPAVIQNKVPFALLWTLRNEDLPLASDTFSRIPGLASMTTLFVTGQPDKGELVDEAERAGTRVVKRRISADDVDSFRGQNARFFLCTAPALLAALEGWLQGEKVVWEDFGY
;
A
#
# COMPACT_ATOMS: atom_id res chain seq x y z
N MET A 1 35.69 -16.39 16.92
CA MET A 1 35.72 -16.12 15.47
C MET A 1 34.94 -17.22 14.77
N THR A 2 33.90 -16.88 14.00
CA THR A 2 32.99 -17.87 13.39
C THR A 2 32.41 -17.31 12.08
N CYS A 3 33.19 -17.35 11.00
CA CYS A 3 32.74 -16.91 9.67
C CYS A 3 31.98 -17.98 8.87
N CYS A 4 31.75 -19.16 9.48
CA CYS A 4 30.98 -20.27 8.92
C CYS A 4 29.74 -20.48 9.78
N GLY A 5 28.55 -20.56 9.18
CA GLY A 5 27.36 -21.09 9.85
C GLY A 5 26.18 -20.15 10.13
N ASN A 6 26.14 -18.91 9.61
CA ASN A 6 24.90 -18.10 9.62
C ASN A 6 24.18 -18.18 8.26
N ARG A 7 22.93 -18.68 8.24
CA ARG A 7 22.00 -18.48 7.12
C ARG A 7 21.69 -16.98 7.04
N LYS A 8 22.35 -16.23 6.13
CA LYS A 8 22.04 -14.81 5.89
C LYS A 8 20.52 -14.66 5.61
N LYS A 9 19.79 -13.95 6.48
CA LYS A 9 18.51 -13.32 6.11
C LYS A 9 18.82 -12.49 4.85
N GLN A 10 18.07 -12.68 3.77
CA GLN A 10 18.44 -12.13 2.47
C GLN A 10 18.31 -10.60 2.52
N VAL A 11 19.43 -9.88 2.44
CA VAL A 11 19.43 -8.41 2.38
C VAL A 11 18.69 -8.02 1.10
N VAL A 12 17.50 -7.44 1.26
CA VAL A 12 16.60 -7.12 0.15
C VAL A 12 17.10 -5.85 -0.54
N GLY A 13 18.09 -6.03 -1.41
CA GLY A 13 18.71 -4.95 -2.18
C GLY A 13 17.67 -4.05 -2.85
N LEU A 14 17.91 -2.75 -2.81
CA LEU A 14 17.15 -1.79 -3.61
C LEU A 14 17.43 -2.09 -5.09
N ALA A 15 16.46 -1.83 -5.98
CA ALA A 15 16.63 -2.05 -7.42
C ALA A 15 17.89 -1.34 -7.95
N ASP A 16 18.09 -0.09 -7.50
CA ASP A 16 19.20 0.82 -7.76
C ASP A 16 20.60 0.25 -7.43
N GLN A 17 20.69 -0.84 -6.65
CA GLN A 17 21.96 -1.48 -6.26
C GLN A 17 22.44 -2.55 -7.25
N LYS A 18 21.63 -2.90 -8.25
CA LYS A 18 22.00 -3.89 -9.27
C LYS A 18 22.71 -3.25 -10.47
N TRP A 19 23.63 -4.01 -11.09
CA TRP A 19 24.28 -3.65 -12.35
C TRP A 19 23.33 -3.29 -13.50
N GLU A 20 22.07 -3.75 -13.44
CA GLU A 20 21.03 -3.52 -14.45
C GLU A 20 20.50 -2.07 -14.46
N TYR A 21 20.54 -1.38 -13.31
CA TYR A 21 19.93 -0.06 -13.11
C TYR A 21 20.97 1.09 -13.08
N ILE A 22 22.26 0.75 -13.17
CA ILE A 22 23.37 1.72 -13.14
C ILE A 22 23.90 1.95 -14.56
N ASN A 23 23.71 3.16 -15.09
CA ASN A 23 24.18 3.52 -16.42
C ASN A 23 25.73 3.60 -16.46
N LEU A 24 26.36 2.50 -16.88
CA LEU A 24 27.81 2.37 -17.01
C LEU A 24 28.47 3.36 -18.00
N ARG A 25 27.69 4.15 -18.76
CA ARG A 25 28.22 5.16 -19.71
C ARG A 25 28.66 6.47 -19.03
N ASP A 26 28.15 6.76 -17.83
CA ASP A 26 28.40 8.03 -17.14
C ASP A 26 29.70 8.04 -16.32
N PHE A 27 30.19 6.85 -15.96
CA PHE A 27 31.47 6.64 -15.28
C PHE A 27 32.63 6.79 -16.27
N LYS A 28 33.50 7.77 -16.03
CA LYS A 28 34.66 8.09 -16.88
C LYS A 28 35.90 8.37 -16.02
N SER A 29 37.04 7.81 -16.39
CA SER A 29 38.32 8.11 -15.76
C SER A 29 38.67 9.61 -15.90
N ARG A 30 39.36 10.14 -14.89
CA ARG A 30 39.78 11.55 -14.82
C ARG A 30 41.28 11.73 -14.55
N GLY A 31 42.07 10.66 -14.61
CA GLY A 31 43.52 10.69 -14.40
C GLY A 31 44.17 9.33 -14.67
N CYS A 32 45.50 9.32 -14.82
CA CYS A 32 46.28 8.15 -15.22
C CYS A 32 46.20 6.97 -14.22
N GLY A 33 46.15 7.26 -12.91
CA GLY A 33 46.21 6.22 -11.86
C GLY A 33 45.16 5.11 -11.97
N THR A 34 43.95 5.40 -12.47
CA THR A 34 42.92 4.36 -12.71
C THR A 34 43.27 3.44 -13.88
N VAL A 35 44.03 3.90 -14.88
CA VAL A 35 44.53 3.05 -15.97
C VAL A 35 45.66 2.16 -15.48
N PHE A 36 46.61 2.73 -14.71
CA PHE A 36 47.69 1.96 -14.08
C PHE A 36 47.15 0.86 -13.15
N ALA A 37 46.17 1.18 -12.30
CA ALA A 37 45.54 0.19 -11.41
C ALA A 37 44.84 -0.96 -12.17
N TYR A 38 44.32 -0.71 -13.37
CA TYR A 38 43.72 -1.75 -14.21
C TYR A 38 44.76 -2.62 -14.91
N ILE A 39 45.85 -2.02 -15.41
CA ILE A 39 47.01 -2.75 -15.94
C ILE A 39 47.62 -3.64 -14.84
N TYR A 40 47.76 -3.11 -13.62
CA TYR A 40 48.23 -3.84 -12.45
C TYR A 40 47.31 -5.03 -12.09
N LEU A 41 45.98 -4.88 -12.21
CA LEU A 41 45.02 -5.98 -12.01
C LEU A 41 45.26 -7.12 -13.01
N TRP A 42 45.48 -6.80 -14.29
CA TRP A 42 45.80 -7.80 -15.32
C TRP A 42 47.18 -8.43 -15.14
N LEU A 43 48.20 -7.66 -14.74
CA LEU A 43 49.53 -8.16 -14.41
C LEU A 43 49.47 -9.16 -13.24
N MET A 44 48.75 -8.81 -12.17
CA MET A 44 48.59 -9.67 -10.99
C MET A 44 47.70 -10.89 -11.25
N LEU A 45 46.80 -10.83 -12.25
CA LEU A 45 46.10 -12.02 -12.76
C LEU A 45 47.09 -12.98 -13.42
N LEU A 46 47.93 -12.48 -14.35
CA LEU A 46 48.92 -13.30 -15.07
C LEU A 46 49.92 -13.95 -14.10
N VAL A 47 50.46 -13.17 -13.14
CA VAL A 47 51.34 -13.70 -12.08
C VAL A 47 50.62 -14.77 -11.24
N SER A 48 49.35 -14.55 -10.87
CA SER A 48 48.58 -15.54 -10.11
C SER A 48 48.35 -16.84 -10.90
N VAL A 49 48.10 -16.76 -12.22
CA VAL A 49 47.94 -17.94 -13.09
C VAL A 49 49.27 -18.70 -13.23
N ALA A 50 50.38 -17.97 -13.42
CA ALA A 50 51.72 -18.57 -13.50
C ALA A 50 52.10 -19.31 -12.20
N VAL A 51 51.83 -18.73 -11.03
CA VAL A 51 52.07 -19.39 -9.74
C VAL A 51 51.24 -20.67 -9.59
N TYR A 52 49.95 -20.65 -9.93
CA TYR A 52 49.13 -21.86 -9.89
C TYR A 52 49.59 -22.94 -10.90
N ALA A 53 50.10 -22.56 -12.07
CA ALA A 53 50.68 -23.50 -13.03
C ALA A 53 51.98 -24.15 -12.52
N VAL A 54 52.85 -23.38 -11.85
CA VAL A 54 54.07 -23.90 -11.19
C VAL A 54 53.71 -24.80 -10.00
N ASP A 55 52.69 -24.45 -9.22
CA ASP A 55 52.16 -25.29 -8.14
C ASP A 55 51.59 -26.62 -8.70
N SER A 56 50.85 -26.59 -9.82
CA SER A 56 50.39 -27.81 -10.51
C SER A 56 51.55 -28.69 -10.98
N PHE A 57 52.57 -28.12 -11.63
CA PHE A 57 53.76 -28.85 -12.07
C PHE A 57 54.52 -29.48 -10.88
N THR A 58 54.64 -28.74 -9.79
CA THR A 58 55.29 -29.21 -8.56
C THR A 58 54.52 -30.37 -7.93
N ALA A 59 53.19 -30.26 -7.82
CA ALA A 59 52.35 -31.35 -7.30
C ALA A 59 52.42 -32.62 -8.18
N VAL A 60 52.44 -32.48 -9.51
CA VAL A 60 52.58 -33.62 -10.44
C VAL A 60 53.92 -34.33 -10.24
N ASN A 61 55.03 -33.60 -10.14
CA ASN A 61 56.36 -34.19 -9.95
C ASN A 61 56.50 -34.89 -8.58
N LEU A 62 55.91 -34.34 -7.53
CA LEU A 62 55.94 -34.91 -6.17
C LEU A 62 54.98 -36.10 -5.97
N LEU A 63 53.88 -36.19 -6.74
CA LEU A 63 52.86 -37.24 -6.56
C LEU A 63 52.96 -38.38 -7.58
N ILE A 64 53.43 -38.12 -8.81
CA ILE A 64 53.45 -39.11 -9.91
C ILE A 64 54.88 -39.61 -10.19
N PHE A 65 55.89 -38.74 -10.07
CA PHE A 65 57.26 -39.06 -10.47
C PHE A 65 58.25 -39.25 -9.31
N ASP A 66 57.80 -39.03 -8.06
CA ASP A 66 58.61 -39.08 -6.83
C ASP A 66 59.96 -38.34 -6.92
N ARG A 67 59.95 -37.21 -7.65
CA ARG A 67 61.14 -36.38 -7.88
C ARG A 67 60.95 -34.99 -7.31
N TRP A 68 61.91 -34.58 -6.48
CA TRP A 68 62.05 -33.18 -6.08
C TRP A 68 62.48 -32.34 -7.30
N SER A 69 61.98 -31.11 -7.43
CA SER A 69 62.16 -30.29 -8.65
C SER A 69 63.51 -29.58 -8.77
N SER A 70 64.43 -29.77 -7.81
CA SER A 70 65.78 -29.18 -7.78
C SER A 70 66.83 -30.18 -7.30
N LYS A 71 68.10 -30.00 -7.68
CA LYS A 71 69.28 -30.75 -7.17
C LYS A 71 69.65 -30.41 -5.71
N ILE A 72 68.66 -30.07 -4.89
CA ILE A 72 68.82 -29.60 -3.51
C ILE A 72 67.77 -30.31 -2.69
N ASP A 73 68.20 -31.18 -1.77
CA ASP A 73 67.30 -31.89 -0.87
C ASP A 73 66.66 -30.93 0.15
N PRO A 74 65.39 -31.13 0.52
CA PRO A 74 64.76 -30.36 1.58
C PRO A 74 65.40 -30.66 2.93
N ALA A 75 65.53 -29.63 3.78
CA ALA A 75 66.12 -29.75 5.13
C ALA A 75 65.34 -30.66 6.11
N ILE A 76 64.17 -31.14 5.69
CA ILE A 76 63.31 -32.09 6.40
C ILE A 76 62.99 -33.24 5.43
N SER A 77 63.03 -34.48 5.92
CA SER A 77 63.03 -35.70 5.10
C SER A 77 61.99 -35.71 3.97
N PHE A 78 62.42 -36.21 2.80
CA PHE A 78 61.66 -36.14 1.54
C PHE A 78 60.20 -36.59 1.67
N ASN A 79 59.94 -37.70 2.39
CA ASN A 79 58.58 -38.21 2.61
C ASN A 79 57.68 -37.23 3.36
N VAL A 80 58.18 -36.52 4.37
CA VAL A 80 57.42 -35.51 5.12
C VAL A 80 57.19 -34.26 4.26
N SER A 81 58.24 -33.79 3.59
CA SER A 81 58.18 -32.63 2.69
C SER A 81 57.21 -32.86 1.52
N LYS A 82 57.27 -34.01 0.84
CA LYS A 82 56.35 -34.43 -0.25
C LYS A 82 54.89 -34.26 0.15
N TRP A 83 54.48 -34.79 1.29
CA TRP A 83 53.09 -34.72 1.74
C TRP A 83 52.68 -33.31 2.14
N ILE A 84 53.51 -32.54 2.84
CA ILE A 84 53.18 -31.16 3.25
C ILE A 84 52.97 -30.26 2.01
N PHE A 85 53.88 -30.31 1.02
CA PHE A 85 53.72 -29.53 -0.21
C PHE A 85 52.47 -29.95 -0.99
N SER A 86 52.27 -31.26 -1.20
CA SER A 86 51.12 -31.79 -1.94
C SER A 86 49.79 -31.40 -1.30
N ILE A 87 49.67 -31.54 0.03
CA ILE A 87 48.46 -31.17 0.78
C ILE A 87 48.22 -29.66 0.72
N CYS A 88 49.26 -28.82 0.88
CA CYS A 88 49.12 -27.36 0.75
C CYS A 88 48.61 -26.94 -0.63
N ILE A 89 49.14 -27.55 -1.70
CA ILE A 89 48.73 -27.25 -3.08
C ILE A 89 47.29 -27.70 -3.32
N ILE A 90 46.91 -28.92 -2.92
CA ILE A 90 45.54 -29.44 -3.03
C ILE A 90 44.54 -28.55 -2.26
N LEU A 91 44.86 -28.17 -1.02
CA LEU A 91 44.04 -27.24 -0.23
C LEU A 91 43.94 -25.85 -0.89
N SER A 92 44.99 -25.37 -1.58
CA SER A 92 44.94 -24.11 -2.32
C SER A 92 43.98 -24.16 -3.52
N PHE A 93 43.87 -25.30 -4.21
CA PHE A 93 42.91 -25.52 -5.29
C PHE A 93 41.47 -25.70 -4.76
N ILE A 94 41.29 -26.43 -3.66
CA ILE A 94 39.98 -26.56 -3.00
C ILE A 94 39.47 -25.19 -2.51
N ASN A 95 40.35 -24.38 -1.89
CA ASN A 95 40.00 -23.02 -1.47
C ASN A 95 39.69 -22.12 -2.67
N LEU A 96 40.46 -22.20 -3.76
CA LEU A 96 40.19 -21.44 -5.00
C LEU A 96 38.83 -21.84 -5.63
N ALA A 97 38.49 -23.13 -5.65
CA ALA A 97 37.20 -23.61 -6.14
C ALA A 97 36.04 -23.14 -5.25
N TYR A 98 36.21 -23.18 -3.92
CA TYR A 98 35.23 -22.66 -2.96
C TYR A 98 34.99 -21.14 -3.13
N GLU A 99 36.07 -20.36 -3.22
CA GLU A 99 36.00 -18.92 -3.51
C GLU A 99 35.34 -18.65 -4.87
N GLY A 100 35.68 -19.41 -5.91
CA GLY A 100 35.09 -19.30 -7.25
C GLY A 100 33.57 -19.56 -7.26
N ILE A 101 33.12 -20.62 -6.57
CA ILE A 101 31.70 -20.93 -6.41
C ILE A 101 30.98 -19.83 -5.60
N ARG A 102 31.63 -19.27 -4.57
CA ARG A 102 31.08 -18.15 -3.78
C ARG A 102 30.93 -16.88 -4.63
N ALA A 103 31.98 -16.49 -5.36
CA ALA A 103 31.98 -15.34 -6.25
C ALA A 103 30.94 -15.47 -7.37
N PHE A 104 30.81 -16.65 -8.00
CA PHE A 104 29.81 -16.90 -9.03
C PHE A 104 28.37 -16.72 -8.51
N ARG A 105 28.06 -17.18 -7.29
CA ARG A 105 26.76 -16.95 -6.64
C ARG A 105 26.50 -15.46 -6.37
N VAL A 106 27.53 -14.70 -6.00
CA VAL A 106 27.44 -13.24 -5.78
C VAL A 106 27.17 -12.51 -7.11
N ILE A 107 27.95 -12.81 -8.15
CA ILE A 107 27.78 -12.23 -9.50
C ILE A 107 26.37 -12.51 -10.04
N LYS A 108 25.83 -13.72 -9.85
CA LYS A 108 24.47 -14.09 -10.27
C LYS A 108 23.35 -13.29 -9.55
N ARG A 109 23.62 -12.65 -8.41
CA ARG A 109 22.66 -11.74 -7.73
C ARG A 109 22.62 -10.34 -8.35
N GLY A 110 23.67 -9.94 -9.08
CA GLY A 110 23.78 -8.65 -9.75
C GLY A 110 24.00 -7.44 -8.84
N ASN A 111 24.03 -7.60 -7.50
CA ASN A 111 24.22 -6.53 -6.53
C ASN A 111 25.68 -6.03 -6.52
N VAL A 112 25.89 -4.73 -6.77
CA VAL A 112 27.21 -4.10 -6.84
C VAL A 112 27.92 -4.08 -5.48
N ALA A 113 27.20 -3.89 -4.37
CA ALA A 113 27.80 -3.82 -3.03
C ALA A 113 28.29 -5.20 -2.56
N GLU A 114 27.48 -6.27 -2.76
CA GLU A 114 27.94 -7.65 -2.54
C GLU A 114 29.12 -7.99 -3.47
N SER A 115 29.07 -7.57 -4.74
CA SER A 115 30.15 -7.81 -5.71
C SER A 115 31.45 -7.10 -5.37
N TYR A 116 31.40 -5.94 -4.70
CA TYR A 116 32.59 -5.22 -4.22
C TYR A 116 33.24 -5.88 -2.99
N LEU A 117 32.44 -6.53 -2.15
CA LEU A 117 32.92 -7.15 -0.91
C LEU A 117 33.56 -8.53 -1.12
N ASP A 118 33.38 -9.19 -2.27
CA ASP A 118 34.12 -10.42 -2.58
C ASP A 118 35.34 -10.13 -3.48
N ASN A 119 36.54 -10.37 -2.95
CA ASN A 119 37.83 -10.16 -3.63
C ASN A 119 37.95 -10.80 -5.02
N LEU A 120 37.27 -11.92 -5.26
CA LEU A 120 37.30 -12.63 -6.53
C LEU A 120 36.19 -12.15 -7.47
N ALA A 121 35.02 -11.79 -6.95
CA ALA A 121 33.94 -11.18 -7.74
C ALA A 121 34.36 -9.83 -8.36
N VAL A 122 35.05 -8.96 -7.60
CA VAL A 122 35.62 -7.69 -8.12
C VAL A 122 36.52 -7.93 -9.33
N ARG A 123 37.43 -8.91 -9.23
CA ARG A 123 38.36 -9.26 -10.30
C ARG A 123 37.60 -9.78 -11.52
N TRP A 124 36.70 -10.74 -11.33
CA TRP A 124 35.97 -11.39 -12.41
C TRP A 124 35.08 -10.40 -13.20
N GLU A 125 34.37 -9.49 -12.53
CA GLU A 125 33.57 -8.45 -13.18
C GLU A 125 34.43 -7.36 -13.86
N SER A 126 35.66 -7.11 -13.38
CA SER A 126 36.61 -6.18 -14.00
C SER A 126 37.31 -6.76 -15.24
N ILE A 127 37.49 -8.09 -15.27
CA ILE A 127 38.14 -8.86 -16.35
C ILE A 127 37.16 -9.21 -17.49
N ARG A 128 35.85 -9.10 -17.24
CA ARG A 128 34.77 -9.50 -18.14
C ARG A 128 34.90 -8.90 -19.56
N LEU A 129 35.00 -9.78 -20.55
CA LEU A 129 35.25 -9.47 -21.96
C LEU A 129 34.28 -8.41 -22.53
N GLY A 130 34.83 -7.55 -23.41
CA GLY A 130 34.11 -6.46 -24.06
C GLY A 130 34.11 -5.14 -23.27
N SER A 131 33.41 -4.12 -23.78
CA SER A 131 33.44 -2.75 -23.21
C SER A 131 32.74 -2.58 -21.85
N GLN A 132 32.39 -3.68 -21.18
CA GLN A 132 31.73 -3.73 -19.87
C GLN A 132 32.74 -3.79 -18.72
N GLY A 133 33.78 -4.65 -18.79
CA GLY A 133 34.71 -4.89 -17.67
C GLY A 133 35.42 -3.64 -17.17
N TRP A 134 35.99 -2.84 -18.09
CA TRP A 134 36.58 -1.53 -17.77
C TRP A 134 35.59 -0.56 -17.09
N LYS A 135 34.31 -0.56 -17.48
CA LYS A 135 33.29 0.32 -16.87
C LYS A 135 32.89 -0.15 -15.47
N ARG A 136 32.77 -1.47 -15.26
CA ARG A 136 32.54 -2.07 -13.93
C ARG A 136 33.71 -1.77 -12.99
N PHE A 137 34.95 -1.88 -13.50
CA PHE A 137 36.14 -1.46 -12.79
C PHE A 137 36.12 0.04 -12.42
N LEU A 138 35.66 0.94 -13.31
CA LEU A 138 35.52 2.37 -12.97
C LEU A 138 34.51 2.64 -11.84
N VAL A 139 33.44 1.84 -11.72
CA VAL A 139 32.50 1.94 -10.58
C VAL A 139 33.20 1.51 -9.28
N PHE A 140 33.89 0.38 -9.28
CA PHE A 140 34.67 -0.08 -8.12
C PHE A 140 35.79 0.91 -7.73
N ALA A 141 36.51 1.46 -8.72
CA ALA A 141 37.56 2.44 -8.50
C ALA A 141 37.04 3.80 -7.99
N GLU A 142 35.75 4.12 -8.13
CA GLU A 142 35.13 5.28 -7.47
C GLU A 142 34.71 4.95 -6.02
N LEU A 143 34.23 3.72 -5.75
CA LEU A 143 33.93 3.25 -4.38
C LEU A 143 35.17 3.25 -3.48
N THR A 144 36.35 2.89 -4.00
CA THR A 144 37.61 2.86 -3.23
C THR A 144 38.16 4.26 -2.88
N LYS A 145 37.61 5.37 -3.41
CA LYS A 145 38.11 6.75 -3.17
C LYS A 145 37.60 7.40 -1.87
N SER A 146 37.12 6.62 -0.90
CA SER A 146 36.71 7.17 0.40
C SER A 146 37.90 7.81 1.12
N LYS A 147 37.65 8.94 1.80
CA LYS A 147 38.65 9.70 2.58
C LYS A 147 38.53 9.51 4.10
N GLU A 148 37.59 8.70 4.57
CA GLU A 148 37.37 8.46 6.00
C GLU A 148 38.30 7.34 6.50
N GLY A 149 39.32 7.68 7.30
CA GLY A 149 40.34 6.72 7.76
C GLY A 149 39.78 5.48 8.46
N ALA A 150 38.75 5.62 9.29
CA ALA A 150 38.11 4.49 9.96
C ALA A 150 37.35 3.54 9.00
N GLN A 151 36.86 4.05 7.86
CA GLN A 151 36.32 3.18 6.80
C GLN A 151 37.43 2.40 6.10
N TYR A 152 38.58 3.04 5.86
CA TYR A 152 39.75 2.39 5.27
C TYR A 152 40.27 1.26 6.16
N ILE A 153 40.41 1.50 7.47
CA ILE A 153 40.83 0.47 8.44
C ILE A 153 39.82 -0.70 8.48
N ALA A 154 38.51 -0.41 8.49
CA ALA A 154 37.48 -1.46 8.48
C ALA A 154 37.55 -2.34 7.21
N LEU A 155 37.68 -1.73 6.02
CA LEU A 155 37.82 -2.46 4.75
C LEU A 155 39.15 -3.23 4.67
N PHE A 156 40.25 -2.65 5.16
CA PHE A 156 41.56 -3.31 5.24
C PHE A 156 41.48 -4.57 6.10
N THR A 157 40.94 -4.47 7.32
CA THR A 157 40.77 -5.63 8.21
C THR A 157 39.83 -6.67 7.57
N TYR A 158 38.74 -6.23 6.94
CA TYR A 158 37.77 -7.12 6.31
C TYR A 158 38.38 -7.96 5.18
N PHE A 159 39.11 -7.33 4.26
CA PHE A 159 39.72 -8.06 3.13
C PHE A 159 40.89 -8.96 3.56
N ASN A 160 41.69 -8.57 4.56
CA ASN A 160 42.68 -9.46 5.15
C ASN A 160 42.02 -10.67 5.86
N PHE A 161 40.92 -10.46 6.58
CA PHE A 161 40.10 -11.53 7.17
C PHE A 161 39.36 -12.42 6.14
N GLN A 162 39.40 -12.11 4.84
CA GLN A 162 39.03 -13.09 3.79
C GLN A 162 40.20 -13.99 3.39
N ALA A 163 41.44 -13.51 3.48
CA ALA A 163 42.64 -14.20 2.99
C ALA A 163 43.24 -15.20 3.99
N TRP A 164 42.79 -15.24 5.25
CA TRP A 164 43.44 -15.99 6.33
C TRP A 164 43.65 -17.49 6.02
N ILE A 165 42.68 -18.17 5.40
CA ILE A 165 42.80 -19.58 5.00
C ILE A 165 43.96 -19.75 4.02
N ARG A 166 44.04 -18.88 3.01
CA ARG A 166 45.07 -18.89 1.97
C ARG A 166 46.46 -18.61 2.54
N VAL A 167 46.58 -17.69 3.49
CA VAL A 167 47.85 -17.30 4.14
C VAL A 167 48.31 -18.35 5.14
N ILE A 168 47.45 -18.74 6.09
CA ILE A 168 47.82 -19.63 7.20
C ILE A 168 47.82 -21.10 6.76
N ILE A 169 46.75 -21.58 6.12
CA ILE A 169 46.54 -23.01 5.85
C ILE A 169 47.14 -23.43 4.49
N CYS A 170 46.80 -22.73 3.41
CA CYS A 170 47.24 -23.14 2.06
C CYS A 170 48.70 -22.74 1.74
N SER A 171 49.28 -21.79 2.47
CA SER A 171 50.62 -21.27 2.20
C SER A 171 51.59 -21.36 3.37
N GLY A 172 51.12 -21.26 4.62
CA GLY A 172 51.97 -21.29 5.81
C GLY A 172 52.94 -22.47 5.87
N PRO A 173 52.47 -23.74 5.85
CA PRO A 173 53.37 -24.89 6.02
C PRO A 173 54.40 -24.99 4.90
N ARG A 174 54.00 -24.81 3.64
CA ARG A 174 54.93 -24.83 2.49
C ARG A 174 55.94 -23.68 2.52
N GLN A 175 55.55 -22.47 2.99
CA GLN A 175 56.48 -21.34 3.08
C GLN A 175 57.42 -21.45 4.30
N VAL A 176 56.99 -22.09 5.39
CA VAL A 176 57.89 -22.47 6.50
C VAL A 176 58.92 -23.50 6.04
N LEU A 177 58.53 -24.50 5.24
CA LEU A 177 59.49 -25.42 4.62
C LEU A 177 60.43 -24.71 3.63
N ASN A 178 59.92 -23.81 2.78
CA ASN A 178 60.77 -22.97 1.92
C ASN A 178 61.79 -22.18 2.74
N ALA A 179 61.37 -21.59 3.87
CA ALA A 179 62.26 -20.82 4.75
C ALA A 179 63.37 -21.69 5.38
N PHE A 180 63.06 -22.92 5.82
CA PHE A 180 64.08 -23.84 6.34
C PHE A 180 65.04 -24.33 5.24
N THR A 181 64.55 -24.64 4.04
CA THR A 181 65.41 -25.02 2.90
C THR A 181 66.28 -23.84 2.43
N LEU A 182 65.72 -22.62 2.33
CA LEU A 182 66.47 -21.39 2.05
C LEU A 182 67.54 -21.13 3.11
N LYS A 183 67.20 -21.29 4.41
CA LYS A 183 68.16 -21.17 5.51
C LYS A 183 69.30 -22.19 5.38
N SER A 184 68.99 -23.46 5.13
CA SER A 184 69.98 -24.52 4.98
C SER A 184 70.92 -24.27 3.79
N VAL A 185 70.38 -23.88 2.63
CA VAL A 185 71.18 -23.50 1.45
C VAL A 185 72.02 -22.24 1.73
N TYR A 186 71.49 -21.28 2.48
CA TYR A 186 72.20 -20.06 2.85
C TYR A 186 73.38 -20.33 3.80
N GLU A 187 73.17 -21.15 4.83
CA GLU A 187 74.21 -21.56 5.77
C GLU A 187 75.29 -22.42 5.08
N ALA A 188 74.89 -23.31 4.15
CA ALA A 188 75.80 -24.24 3.46
C ALA A 188 76.53 -23.66 2.23
N LYS A 189 76.02 -22.59 1.58
CA LYS A 189 76.62 -22.04 0.34
C LYS A 189 76.82 -20.51 0.30
N LEU A 190 76.17 -19.72 1.16
CA LEU A 190 76.06 -18.25 0.96
C LEU A 190 76.46 -17.38 2.16
N THR A 191 76.90 -17.97 3.27
CA THR A 191 77.25 -17.31 4.54
C THR A 191 78.00 -15.97 4.33
N PRO A 192 77.48 -14.84 4.85
CA PRO A 192 78.16 -13.55 4.78
C PRO A 192 78.76 -13.13 6.13
N THR A 193 80.03 -12.74 6.11
CA THR A 193 80.69 -11.99 7.19
C THR A 193 80.46 -10.49 6.95
N ALA A 194 79.34 -9.95 7.45
CA ALA A 194 79.03 -8.52 7.39
C ALA A 194 78.04 -8.14 8.50
N ASP A 195 78.37 -7.12 9.31
CA ASP A 195 77.61 -6.76 10.51
C ASP A 195 76.41 -5.83 10.24
N ASN A 196 76.24 -5.35 9.00
CA ASN A 196 75.16 -4.43 8.61
C ASN A 196 74.08 -5.09 7.74
N VAL A 197 72.82 -4.85 8.10
CA VAL A 197 71.63 -5.40 7.41
C VAL A 197 71.56 -4.96 5.94
N GLY A 198 71.89 -3.71 5.63
CA GLY A 198 71.85 -3.19 4.25
C GLY A 198 72.88 -3.87 3.33
N GLU A 199 74.11 -4.01 3.81
CA GLU A 199 75.21 -4.64 3.06
C GLU A 199 74.95 -6.15 2.86
N SER A 200 74.42 -6.82 3.89
CA SER A 200 73.99 -8.22 3.83
C SER A 200 72.96 -8.48 2.71
N ILE A 201 71.98 -7.59 2.54
CA ILE A 201 70.98 -7.69 1.45
C ILE A 201 71.66 -7.54 0.07
N THR A 202 72.57 -6.57 -0.11
CA THR A 202 73.31 -6.43 -1.38
C THR A 202 74.27 -7.58 -1.66
N GLY A 203 74.92 -8.13 -0.61
CA GLY A 203 75.79 -9.30 -0.71
C GLY A 203 75.03 -10.57 -1.11
N PHE A 204 73.82 -10.75 -0.58
CA PHE A 204 72.91 -11.83 -0.94
C PHE A 204 72.55 -11.81 -2.43
N PHE A 205 72.14 -10.65 -2.98
CA PHE A 205 71.85 -10.53 -4.42
C PHE A 205 73.09 -10.71 -5.30
N ASN A 206 74.25 -10.18 -4.90
CA ASN A 206 75.50 -10.36 -5.64
C ASN A 206 75.97 -11.82 -5.68
N LYS A 207 75.86 -12.57 -4.56
CA LYS A 207 76.17 -14.02 -4.55
C LYS A 207 75.12 -14.86 -5.28
N ILE A 208 73.85 -14.48 -5.27
CA ILE A 208 72.82 -15.13 -6.12
C ILE A 208 73.12 -14.95 -7.61
N LYS A 209 73.66 -13.79 -8.02
CA LYS A 209 74.10 -13.58 -9.41
C LYS A 209 75.21 -14.57 -9.79
N ILE A 210 76.25 -14.70 -8.96
CA ILE A 210 77.35 -15.65 -9.16
C ILE A 210 76.81 -17.10 -9.25
N LEU A 211 75.88 -17.48 -8.36
CA LEU A 211 75.25 -18.81 -8.39
C LEU A 211 74.38 -19.06 -9.64
N ALA A 212 73.84 -17.99 -10.25
CA ALA A 212 73.08 -18.08 -11.50
C ALA A 212 73.96 -18.28 -12.73
N ASP A 213 75.22 -17.83 -12.67
CA ASP A 213 76.23 -18.09 -13.70
C ASP A 213 76.75 -19.55 -13.63
N GLU A 214 76.63 -20.23 -12.48
CA GLU A 214 77.01 -21.65 -12.28
C GLU A 214 75.88 -22.66 -12.58
N ASP A 215 74.68 -22.48 -12.01
CA ASP A 215 73.50 -23.31 -12.29
C ASP A 215 72.23 -22.45 -12.29
N TYR A 216 71.90 -21.95 -13.48
CA TYR A 216 70.71 -21.14 -13.74
C TYR A 216 69.40 -21.80 -13.28
N GLN A 217 69.28 -23.13 -13.31
CA GLN A 217 68.08 -23.83 -12.85
C GLN A 217 67.96 -23.77 -11.32
N GLN A 218 69.06 -23.98 -10.59
CA GLN A 218 69.08 -23.82 -9.13
C GLN A 218 68.79 -22.38 -8.73
N ALA A 219 69.42 -21.39 -9.37
CA ALA A 219 69.21 -19.97 -9.04
C ALA A 219 67.78 -19.47 -9.33
N LEU A 220 67.16 -19.93 -10.42
CA LEU A 220 65.77 -19.61 -10.76
C LEU A 220 64.78 -20.18 -9.73
N ILE A 221 65.00 -21.42 -9.27
CA ILE A 221 64.16 -22.04 -8.23
C ILE A 221 64.37 -21.35 -6.88
N LEU A 222 65.63 -21.10 -6.48
CA LEU A 222 65.97 -20.46 -5.21
C LEU A 222 65.40 -19.04 -5.10
N SER A 223 65.50 -18.25 -6.17
CA SER A 223 64.91 -16.91 -6.24
C SER A 223 63.38 -16.94 -6.24
N GLY A 224 62.74 -17.92 -6.89
CA GLY A 224 61.29 -18.15 -6.82
C GLY A 224 60.80 -18.52 -5.40
N MET A 225 61.53 -19.39 -4.69
CA MET A 225 61.25 -19.73 -3.29
C MET A 225 61.40 -18.49 -2.39
N CYS A 226 62.47 -17.71 -2.56
CA CYS A 226 62.69 -16.48 -1.80
C CYS A 226 61.59 -15.42 -2.06
N PHE A 227 61.23 -15.20 -3.32
CA PHE A 227 60.20 -14.24 -3.73
C PHE A 227 58.82 -14.60 -3.17
N THR A 228 58.42 -15.88 -3.24
CA THR A 228 57.13 -16.32 -2.69
C THR A 228 57.10 -16.31 -1.16
N LEU A 229 58.23 -16.57 -0.49
CA LEU A 229 58.38 -16.40 0.95
C LEU A 229 58.21 -14.92 1.37
N VAL A 230 58.84 -13.98 0.67
CA VAL A 230 58.72 -12.53 0.95
C VAL A 230 57.26 -12.05 0.79
N ILE A 231 56.57 -12.46 -0.29
CA ILE A 231 55.15 -12.15 -0.49
C ILE A 231 54.29 -12.72 0.65
N TRP A 232 54.59 -13.93 1.11
CA TRP A 232 53.89 -14.55 2.23
C TRP A 232 54.14 -13.82 3.56
N ILE A 233 55.38 -13.37 3.84
CA ILE A 233 55.71 -12.57 5.03
C ILE A 233 54.91 -11.27 5.07
N PHE A 234 54.86 -10.51 3.96
CA PHE A 234 54.00 -9.31 3.90
C PHE A 234 52.52 -9.63 4.10
N SER A 235 52.04 -10.73 3.54
CA SER A 235 50.65 -11.19 3.72
C SER A 235 50.34 -11.58 5.17
N ALA A 236 51.29 -12.20 5.88
CA ALA A 236 51.17 -12.55 7.30
C ALA A 236 51.22 -11.30 8.20
N LEU A 237 52.08 -10.33 7.89
CA LEU A 237 52.17 -9.05 8.61
C LEU A 237 50.89 -8.21 8.45
N PHE A 238 50.30 -8.15 7.25
CA PHE A 238 49.02 -7.46 7.05
C PHE A 238 47.85 -8.18 7.74
N LEU A 239 47.86 -9.52 7.81
CA LEU A 239 46.89 -10.29 8.58
C LEU A 239 47.04 -10.03 10.09
N LEU A 240 48.27 -9.95 10.61
CA LEU A 240 48.55 -9.59 12.00
C LEU A 240 48.07 -8.16 12.31
N ALA A 241 48.37 -7.18 11.44
CA ALA A 241 47.89 -5.81 11.57
C ALA A 241 46.35 -5.74 11.55
N ALA A 242 45.68 -6.55 10.70
CA ALA A 242 44.23 -6.66 10.68
C ALA A 242 43.65 -7.20 12.00
N VAL A 243 44.30 -8.19 12.64
CA VAL A 243 43.94 -8.67 13.99
C VAL A 243 44.12 -7.57 15.04
N LEU A 244 45.23 -6.82 15.01
CA LEU A 244 45.47 -5.71 15.94
C LEU A 244 44.42 -4.60 15.79
N PHE A 245 44.12 -4.15 14.57
CA PHE A 245 43.05 -3.19 14.30
C PHE A 245 41.67 -3.72 14.67
N TRP A 246 41.42 -5.03 14.58
CA TRP A 246 40.18 -5.63 15.08
C TRP A 246 40.06 -5.51 16.59
N VAL A 247 41.06 -6.01 17.33
CA VAL A 247 41.02 -6.11 18.80
C VAL A 247 41.06 -4.73 19.47
N PHE A 248 41.97 -3.84 19.05
CA PHE A 248 42.23 -2.58 19.76
C PHE A 248 41.42 -1.38 19.25
N PHE A 249 40.70 -1.50 18.14
CA PHE A 249 39.96 -0.37 17.55
C PHE A 249 38.56 -0.77 17.08
N LEU A 250 38.44 -1.63 16.06
CA LEU A 250 37.16 -1.90 15.40
C LEU A 250 36.15 -2.63 16.30
N TYR A 251 36.59 -3.47 17.24
CA TYR A 251 35.68 -4.18 18.15
C TYR A 251 34.90 -3.23 19.08
N HIS A 252 35.52 -2.14 19.54
CA HIS A 252 34.84 -1.11 20.34
C HIS A 252 34.12 -0.07 19.47
N TRP A 253 34.64 0.21 18.27
CA TRP A 253 34.15 1.29 17.41
C TRP A 253 32.97 0.90 16.49
N ILE A 254 32.76 -0.39 16.21
CA ILE A 254 31.65 -0.86 15.37
C ILE A 254 30.38 -1.09 16.22
N PRO A 255 29.24 -0.45 15.89
CA PRO A 255 27.97 -0.68 16.60
C PRO A 255 27.52 -2.14 16.54
N ALA A 256 27.04 -2.68 17.68
CA ALA A 256 26.58 -4.08 17.77
C ALA A 256 25.46 -4.43 16.77
N ALA A 257 24.62 -3.45 16.41
CA ALA A 257 23.54 -3.60 15.43
C ALA A 257 24.02 -3.98 14.01
N ASP A 258 25.29 -3.76 13.67
CA ASP A 258 25.85 -4.13 12.37
C ASP A 258 26.13 -5.64 12.20
N GLY A 259 25.93 -6.45 13.25
CA GLY A 259 26.22 -7.89 13.21
C GLY A 259 27.70 -8.22 13.01
N GLY A 260 28.58 -7.26 13.32
CA GLY A 260 30.03 -7.35 13.15
C GLY A 260 30.56 -6.73 11.85
N LEU A 261 31.85 -6.97 11.57
CA LEU A 261 32.61 -6.28 10.52
C LEU A 261 31.97 -6.35 9.12
N SER A 262 31.38 -7.49 8.78
CA SER A 262 30.80 -7.70 7.45
C SER A 262 29.60 -6.79 7.19
N GLY A 263 28.65 -6.69 8.13
CA GLY A 263 27.46 -5.84 7.96
C GLY A 263 27.82 -4.35 8.01
N TYR A 264 28.78 -3.97 8.87
CA TYR A 264 29.31 -2.61 8.89
C TYR A 264 29.88 -2.19 7.52
N CYS A 265 30.68 -3.05 6.90
CA CYS A 265 31.23 -2.82 5.56
C CYS A 265 30.14 -2.81 4.48
N GLU A 266 29.18 -3.75 4.52
CA GLU A 266 28.05 -3.86 3.59
C GLU A 266 27.18 -2.60 3.60
N ARG A 267 26.84 -2.07 4.79
CA ARG A 267 26.10 -0.81 4.94
C ARG A 267 26.90 0.41 4.45
N LYS A 268 28.20 0.50 4.75
CA LYS A 268 29.05 1.66 4.39
C LYS A 268 29.38 1.70 2.90
N VAL A 269 29.69 0.56 2.27
CA VAL A 269 29.84 0.45 0.81
C VAL A 269 28.52 0.81 0.12
N THR A 270 27.38 0.35 0.64
CA THR A 270 26.05 0.68 0.09
C THR A 270 25.73 2.18 0.17
N LYS A 271 25.94 2.85 1.32
CA LYS A 271 25.73 4.30 1.45
C LYS A 271 26.69 5.10 0.53
N THR A 272 27.90 4.59 0.31
CA THR A 272 28.89 5.20 -0.62
C THR A 272 28.47 5.04 -2.07
N LEU A 273 27.97 3.86 -2.47
CA LEU A 273 27.44 3.58 -3.80
C LEU A 273 26.27 4.53 -4.13
N MET A 274 25.28 4.63 -3.25
CA MET A 274 24.14 5.55 -3.43
C MET A 274 24.59 7.00 -3.63
N LYS A 275 25.54 7.47 -2.81
CA LYS A 275 26.10 8.84 -2.87
C LYS A 275 26.83 9.10 -4.20
N ILE A 276 27.50 8.09 -4.76
CA ILE A 276 28.16 8.17 -6.08
C ILE A 276 27.13 8.14 -7.21
N VAL A 277 26.17 7.21 -7.17
CA VAL A 277 25.12 7.05 -8.20
C VAL A 277 24.26 8.32 -8.28
N THR A 278 23.70 8.80 -7.18
CA THR A 278 22.88 10.03 -7.14
C THR A 278 23.64 11.24 -7.69
N LYS A 279 24.91 11.42 -7.27
CA LYS A 279 25.78 12.50 -7.78
C LYS A 279 26.10 12.38 -9.27
N THR A 280 26.04 11.16 -9.82
CA THR A 280 26.29 10.89 -11.24
C THR A 280 25.03 11.08 -12.07
N VAL A 281 23.89 10.57 -11.60
CA VAL A 281 22.56 10.73 -12.24
C VAL A 281 22.15 12.20 -12.29
N ASN A 282 22.20 12.95 -11.18
CA ASN A 282 21.85 14.38 -11.18
C ASN A 282 22.73 15.19 -12.15
N LYS A 283 23.98 14.74 -12.36
CA LYS A 283 24.94 15.35 -13.29
C LYS A 283 24.75 14.91 -14.74
N ALA A 284 24.13 13.76 -14.99
CA ALA A 284 23.68 13.33 -16.31
C ALA A 284 22.42 14.13 -16.70
N LEU A 285 21.40 14.15 -15.83
CA LEU A 285 20.16 14.91 -16.01
C LEU A 285 20.42 16.41 -16.28
N ALA A 286 21.26 17.07 -15.47
CA ALA A 286 21.61 18.48 -15.69
C ALA A 286 22.33 18.74 -17.04
N ARG A 287 22.98 17.73 -17.64
CA ARG A 287 23.58 17.84 -18.99
C ARG A 287 22.57 17.56 -20.08
N GLU A 288 21.64 16.65 -19.85
CA GLU A 288 20.55 16.35 -20.77
C GLU A 288 19.58 17.52 -20.87
N GLU A 289 19.21 18.13 -19.74
CA GLU A 289 18.42 19.37 -19.68
C GLU A 289 19.15 20.54 -20.35
N ALA A 290 20.43 20.76 -20.04
CA ALA A 290 21.23 21.79 -20.72
C ALA A 290 21.38 21.54 -22.23
N ASN A 291 21.43 20.28 -22.68
CA ASN A 291 21.38 19.93 -24.10
C ASN A 291 19.98 20.18 -24.69
N ARG A 292 18.91 19.83 -23.98
CA ARG A 292 17.52 20.02 -24.41
C ARG A 292 17.21 21.51 -24.61
N ILE A 293 17.51 22.34 -23.62
CA ILE A 293 17.43 23.81 -23.67
C ILE A 293 18.28 24.34 -24.84
N ARG A 294 19.47 23.78 -25.08
CA ARG A 294 20.33 24.18 -26.21
C ARG A 294 19.83 23.70 -27.57
N THR A 295 19.01 22.65 -27.65
CA THR A 295 18.31 22.25 -28.89
C THR A 295 17.03 23.05 -29.09
N GLU A 296 16.26 23.32 -28.04
CA GLU A 296 15.06 24.17 -28.04
C GLU A 296 15.42 25.60 -28.47
N ALA A 297 16.46 26.20 -27.87
CA ALA A 297 16.97 27.52 -28.25
C ALA A 297 17.58 27.57 -29.68
N LYS A 298 18.02 26.43 -30.23
CA LYS A 298 18.41 26.32 -31.65
C LYS A 298 17.20 26.19 -32.57
N ALA A 299 16.15 25.47 -32.15
CA ALA A 299 14.90 25.33 -32.90
C ALA A 299 14.14 26.66 -32.96
N ALA A 300 13.98 27.36 -31.84
CA ALA A 300 13.40 28.70 -31.78
C ALA A 300 14.16 29.70 -32.70
N LYS A 301 15.50 29.69 -32.65
CA LYS A 301 16.33 30.49 -33.58
C LYS A 301 16.21 30.08 -35.05
N LYS A 302 15.78 28.85 -35.36
CA LYS A 302 15.52 28.39 -36.74
C LYS A 302 14.11 28.75 -37.20
N ASN A 303 13.15 28.83 -36.27
CA ASN A 303 11.74 29.14 -36.55
C ASN A 303 11.42 30.65 -36.47
N GLY A 304 12.34 31.48 -35.94
CA GLY A 304 12.21 32.94 -35.92
C GLY A 304 11.54 33.52 -34.66
N GLU A 305 11.13 32.67 -33.72
CA GLU A 305 10.45 33.08 -32.49
C GLU A 305 11.43 33.67 -31.45
N LYS A 306 10.99 34.72 -30.75
CA LYS A 306 11.75 35.33 -29.65
C LYS A 306 11.56 34.49 -28.37
N PRO A 307 12.63 34.16 -27.63
CA PRO A 307 12.52 33.33 -26.43
C PRO A 307 11.72 34.05 -25.34
N HIS A 308 10.86 33.30 -24.65
CA HIS A 308 10.13 33.78 -23.49
C HIS A 308 11.09 34.10 -22.34
N LEU A 309 10.89 35.24 -21.69
CA LEU A 309 11.57 35.65 -20.46
C LEU A 309 10.57 35.57 -19.32
N ASP A 310 10.73 34.58 -18.43
CA ASP A 310 9.92 34.50 -17.22
C ASP A 310 10.23 35.66 -16.28
N ARG A 311 9.20 36.13 -15.58
CA ARG A 311 9.23 37.38 -14.82
C ARG A 311 10.14 37.28 -13.60
N ALA A 312 11.21 38.07 -13.59
CA ALA A 312 11.93 38.40 -12.36
C ALA A 312 11.04 39.23 -11.42
N ALA A 313 11.17 39.02 -10.11
CA ALA A 313 10.41 39.74 -9.10
C ALA A 313 10.82 41.22 -9.00
N THR A 314 9.85 42.09 -8.75
CA THR A 314 10.05 43.55 -8.63
C THR A 314 10.41 43.98 -7.21
N LEU A 315 11.58 44.60 -7.05
CA LEU A 315 11.92 45.48 -5.91
C LEU A 315 12.54 46.78 -6.45
N PRO A 316 12.33 47.93 -5.77
CA PRO A 316 12.72 49.25 -6.29
C PRO A 316 14.23 49.52 -6.20
N THR A 317 14.72 50.40 -7.06
CA THR A 317 16.16 50.67 -7.25
C THR A 317 16.62 51.97 -6.60
N LEU A 318 17.81 51.98 -5.99
CA LEU A 318 18.57 53.19 -5.63
C LEU A 318 19.93 53.21 -6.37
N PRO A 319 20.51 54.40 -6.66
CA PRO A 319 21.61 54.52 -7.60
C PRO A 319 23.01 54.25 -7.01
N ASN A 320 23.49 53.03 -7.21
CA ASN A 320 24.81 52.68 -7.75
C ASN A 320 26.08 53.45 -7.31
N VAL A 321 26.93 52.83 -6.46
CA VAL A 321 28.39 53.10 -6.36
C VAL A 321 29.14 51.79 -6.05
N GLY A 322 30.26 51.53 -6.74
CA GLY A 322 31.33 50.62 -6.27
C GLY A 322 31.42 49.21 -6.89
N LEU A 323 32.62 48.82 -7.33
CA LEU A 323 32.97 47.47 -7.80
C LEU A 323 33.56 46.61 -6.66
N VAL A 324 33.41 45.27 -6.73
CA VAL A 324 34.53 44.29 -6.79
C VAL A 324 34.06 42.80 -6.82
N ASN A 325 34.53 42.07 -7.84
CA ASN A 325 34.74 40.61 -7.99
C ASN A 325 33.85 39.50 -7.34
N LYS A 326 33.29 38.67 -8.24
CA LYS A 326 33.23 37.18 -8.22
C LYS A 326 32.68 36.41 -6.99
N MET A 327 31.54 35.76 -7.19
CA MET A 327 31.43 34.28 -7.17
C MET A 327 30.18 33.81 -7.95
N ASP A 328 30.25 32.63 -8.58
CA ASP A 328 29.23 32.18 -9.55
C ASP A 328 27.97 31.56 -8.92
N HIS A 329 26.85 31.95 -9.53
CA HIS A 329 25.45 31.65 -9.23
C HIS A 329 25.09 30.17 -9.01
N SER A 330 24.29 29.92 -7.96
CA SER A 330 23.39 28.75 -7.89
C SER A 330 22.23 28.90 -8.88
N PRO A 331 21.92 27.91 -9.74
CA PRO A 331 20.68 27.90 -10.50
C PRO A 331 19.48 27.55 -9.60
N PRO A 332 18.28 28.11 -9.84
CA PRO A 332 17.07 27.75 -9.10
C PRO A 332 16.64 26.31 -9.43
N MET A 333 16.07 25.61 -8.46
CA MET A 333 15.58 24.24 -8.66
C MET A 333 14.20 24.26 -9.34
N LEU A 334 14.17 23.97 -10.64
CA LEU A 334 12.94 23.62 -11.34
C LEU A 334 12.43 22.27 -10.81
N ASN A 335 11.27 22.29 -10.17
CA ASN A 335 10.55 21.09 -9.76
C ASN A 335 10.00 20.38 -11.01
N ARG A 336 10.18 19.07 -11.12
CA ARG A 336 9.67 18.29 -12.27
C ARG A 336 8.90 17.07 -11.80
N ASN A 337 7.58 17.17 -11.86
CA ASN A 337 6.68 16.02 -11.77
C ASN A 337 6.85 15.17 -13.03
N ASP A 338 7.18 13.88 -12.88
CA ASP A 338 7.23 12.96 -14.02
C ASP A 338 5.83 12.41 -14.35
N THR A 339 5.36 12.76 -15.55
CA THR A 339 4.37 12.02 -16.35
C THR A 339 3.07 11.59 -15.66
N MET A 340 2.17 12.56 -15.45
CA MET A 340 0.76 12.33 -15.82
C MET A 340 0.59 12.68 -17.31
N MET A 341 -0.13 11.86 -18.08
CA MET A 341 -0.49 12.23 -19.45
C MET A 341 -1.69 13.17 -19.43
N THR A 342 -1.46 14.46 -19.67
CA THR A 342 -2.53 15.39 -20.02
C THR A 342 -3.01 15.08 -21.44
N LEU A 343 -4.18 14.47 -21.56
CA LEU A 343 -4.94 14.48 -22.81
C LEU A 343 -5.32 15.93 -23.18
N PRO A 344 -5.52 16.24 -24.48
CA PRO A 344 -6.18 17.49 -24.87
C PRO A 344 -7.61 17.54 -24.30
N PRO A 345 -8.19 18.74 -24.09
CA PRO A 345 -9.55 18.87 -23.56
C PRO A 345 -10.57 18.18 -24.47
N TYR A 346 -11.24 17.15 -23.95
CA TYR A 346 -12.17 16.35 -24.72
C TYR A 346 -13.56 17.01 -24.77
N THR A 347 -13.92 17.58 -25.91
CA THR A 347 -15.22 18.24 -26.12
C THR A 347 -16.34 17.22 -26.37
N SER A 348 -16.81 16.54 -25.31
CA SER A 348 -17.99 15.67 -25.35
C SER A 348 -19.24 16.37 -24.83
N ARG A 349 -19.78 17.33 -25.61
CA ARG A 349 -21.10 17.90 -25.39
C ARG A 349 -21.97 17.71 -26.64
N PRO A 350 -22.81 16.66 -26.70
CA PRO A 350 -24.00 16.70 -27.55
C PRO A 350 -24.85 17.90 -27.12
N GLU A 351 -25.34 18.65 -28.09
CA GLU A 351 -26.11 19.87 -27.81
C GLU A 351 -27.40 19.56 -27.05
N THR A 352 -27.79 20.45 -26.13
CA THR A 352 -29.08 20.41 -25.45
C THR A 352 -29.93 21.55 -25.99
N PRO A 353 -30.92 21.29 -26.86
CA PRO A 353 -31.74 22.36 -27.44
C PRO A 353 -32.75 22.91 -26.43
N GLY A 354 -33.12 24.19 -26.58
CA GLY A 354 -34.32 24.75 -25.96
C GLY A 354 -34.12 25.56 -24.68
N GLY A 355 -33.45 26.71 -24.80
CA GLY A 355 -33.60 27.83 -23.86
C GLY A 355 -33.75 29.11 -24.68
N MET A 356 -34.94 29.71 -24.68
CA MET A 356 -35.25 30.87 -25.52
C MET A 356 -34.53 32.13 -25.02
N ASN A 357 -34.01 32.92 -25.95
CA ASN A 357 -33.73 34.35 -25.78
C ASN A 357 -34.00 35.01 -27.14
N ASP A 358 -34.81 36.07 -27.14
CA ASP A 358 -35.24 36.72 -28.38
C ASP A 358 -34.11 37.44 -29.10
N SER A 359 -34.24 37.52 -30.42
CA SER A 359 -33.21 38.08 -31.30
C SER A 359 -33.64 39.40 -31.93
N HIS A 360 -32.94 40.47 -31.56
CA HIS A 360 -32.89 41.71 -32.33
C HIS A 360 -31.43 42.06 -32.62
N ALA A 361 -31.19 42.59 -33.82
CA ALA A 361 -29.87 42.56 -34.45
C ALA A 361 -29.14 43.92 -34.45
N ALA A 362 -27.81 43.84 -34.54
CA ALA A 362 -26.87 44.67 -35.34
C ALA A 362 -27.15 46.19 -35.53
N PRO A 363 -26.13 47.07 -35.41
CA PRO A 363 -24.87 46.87 -36.13
C PRO A 363 -23.58 47.29 -35.39
N GLU A 364 -22.45 47.23 -36.13
CA GLU A 364 -21.07 47.48 -35.69
C GLU A 364 -20.81 48.91 -35.17
N ARG A 365 -19.84 49.06 -34.24
CA ARG A 365 -18.67 49.95 -34.47
C ARG A 365 -17.50 49.84 -33.47
N THR A 366 -16.30 49.79 -34.04
CA THR A 366 -15.01 50.40 -33.61
C THR A 366 -14.72 50.74 -32.13
N VAL A 367 -13.57 50.24 -31.65
CA VAL A 367 -12.85 50.70 -30.44
C VAL A 367 -12.32 52.14 -30.59
N PRO A 368 -12.34 52.95 -29.51
CA PRO A 368 -11.25 53.90 -29.28
C PRO A 368 -10.68 53.90 -27.85
N THR A 369 -9.51 54.52 -27.70
CA THR A 369 -8.58 54.42 -26.57
C THR A 369 -8.75 55.46 -25.46
N ARG A 370 -8.53 55.04 -24.19
CA ARG A 370 -7.67 55.67 -23.15
C ARG A 370 -7.68 57.20 -22.95
N LYS A 371 -8.03 57.68 -21.74
CA LYS A 371 -7.25 58.66 -20.92
C LYS A 371 -7.92 59.04 -19.58
N GLY A 372 -7.11 59.19 -18.51
CA GLY A 372 -7.41 59.98 -17.30
C GLY A 372 -8.38 59.36 -16.27
N THR A 373 -8.33 59.71 -14.97
CA THR A 373 -7.30 60.51 -14.25
C THR A 373 -7.29 60.21 -12.74
N THR A 374 -6.08 60.09 -12.16
CA THR A 374 -5.62 60.39 -10.78
C THR A 374 -6.56 60.45 -9.56
N ALA A 375 -6.00 59.94 -8.44
CA ALA A 375 -6.13 60.41 -7.04
C ALA A 375 -7.28 59.87 -6.15
N SER A 376 -6.93 58.84 -5.36
CA SER A 376 -6.98 58.76 -3.88
C SER A 376 -7.98 59.59 -3.07
N ILE A 377 -8.65 58.96 -2.09
CA ILE A 377 -8.79 59.43 -0.69
C ILE A 377 -9.31 58.31 0.23
N MET A 378 -9.14 58.48 1.55
CA MET A 378 -9.50 57.53 2.62
C MET A 378 -9.98 58.30 3.87
N SER A 379 -10.83 57.79 4.76
CA SER A 379 -11.76 56.63 4.71
C SER A 379 -12.73 56.74 5.92
N TYR A 380 -12.88 55.66 6.72
CA TYR A 380 -13.46 55.60 8.08
C TYR A 380 -14.99 55.72 8.34
N ALA A 381 -15.38 55.03 9.43
CA ALA A 381 -16.44 55.36 10.40
C ALA A 381 -17.95 55.22 10.05
N SER A 382 -18.44 53.99 10.14
CA SER A 382 -19.32 53.48 11.22
C SER A 382 -20.39 54.36 11.94
N ARG A 383 -21.51 53.67 12.30
CA ARG A 383 -22.54 53.92 13.35
C ARG A 383 -23.83 54.71 12.99
N ALA A 384 -24.96 54.04 13.20
CA ALA A 384 -26.13 54.54 13.94
C ALA A 384 -26.90 53.33 14.55
N THR A 385 -27.73 53.52 15.59
CA THR A 385 -28.37 52.42 16.35
C THR A 385 -29.71 52.82 17.01
N SER A 386 -30.67 51.89 17.09
CA SER A 386 -31.91 51.95 17.91
C SER A 386 -33.00 52.95 17.38
N ARG A 387 -34.30 52.87 17.73
CA ARG A 387 -35.06 52.08 18.74
C ARG A 387 -36.58 52.01 18.39
N SER A 388 -37.35 51.18 19.13
CA SER A 388 -38.84 51.14 19.26
C SER A 388 -39.66 50.57 18.07
N GLY A 389 -40.85 49.98 18.26
CA GLY A 389 -41.50 49.53 19.50
C GLY A 389 -43.02 49.20 19.39
N GLY A 390 -43.49 48.13 20.05
CA GLY A 390 -44.90 47.71 20.18
C GLY A 390 -45.35 46.57 19.22
N GLY A 391 -46.34 45.72 19.54
CA GLY A 391 -47.02 45.51 20.83
C GLY A 391 -48.32 44.65 20.77
N TYR A 392 -48.31 43.51 21.48
CA TYR A 392 -49.46 42.66 21.91
C TYR A 392 -50.41 41.98 20.88
N GLY A 393 -50.85 40.75 21.22
CA GLY A 393 -52.00 40.06 20.60
C GLY A 393 -51.83 38.53 20.47
N GLN A 394 -52.42 37.74 21.38
CA GLN A 394 -52.47 36.27 21.26
C GLN A 394 -53.73 35.79 20.54
N ILE A 395 -53.59 34.75 19.72
CA ILE A 395 -54.63 33.72 19.53
C ILE A 395 -53.94 32.35 19.68
N VAL A 396 -54.57 31.44 20.43
CA VAL A 396 -54.10 30.06 20.65
C VAL A 396 -54.70 29.13 19.59
N SER A 397 -54.00 28.06 19.23
CA SER A 397 -54.57 26.94 18.45
C SER A 397 -54.03 25.60 18.96
N PRO A 398 -54.77 24.50 18.78
CA PRO A 398 -54.86 23.46 19.80
C PRO A 398 -53.86 22.31 19.68
N VAL A 399 -53.61 21.68 20.83
CA VAL A 399 -52.94 20.37 20.94
C VAL A 399 -53.96 19.26 20.63
N PRO A 400 -53.66 18.31 19.73
CA PRO A 400 -54.41 17.06 19.62
C PRO A 400 -54.08 16.10 20.78
N GLU A 401 -55.11 15.49 21.37
CA GLU A 401 -54.95 14.62 22.53
C GLU A 401 -54.33 13.25 22.19
N VAL A 402 -53.55 12.70 23.13
CA VAL A 402 -53.03 11.33 23.06
C VAL A 402 -54.03 10.38 23.73
N PRO A 403 -54.54 9.33 23.06
CA PRO A 403 -55.49 8.40 23.66
C PRO A 403 -54.82 7.55 24.77
N PRO A 404 -55.47 7.34 25.93
CA PRO A 404 -54.86 6.67 27.07
C PRO A 404 -54.76 5.15 26.87
N VAL A 405 -53.56 4.60 27.08
CA VAL A 405 -53.32 3.14 27.06
C VAL A 405 -53.81 2.52 28.38
N ASN A 406 -54.83 1.67 28.30
CA ASN A 406 -55.46 1.06 29.47
C ASN A 406 -54.71 -0.21 29.93
N TYR A 407 -54.24 -0.23 31.17
CA TYR A 407 -53.48 -1.34 31.78
C TYR A 407 -54.38 -2.33 32.53
N GLN A 408 -54.98 -3.27 31.79
CA GLN A 408 -55.57 -4.53 32.30
C GLN A 408 -55.68 -5.51 31.12
N GLY A 409 -55.25 -6.77 31.17
CA GLY A 409 -54.75 -7.54 32.32
C GLY A 409 -55.30 -8.96 32.28
N HIS A 410 -54.75 -9.84 31.44
CA HIS A 410 -55.17 -11.25 31.35
C HIS A 410 -53.98 -12.19 31.46
N THR A 411 -54.05 -13.13 32.40
CA THR A 411 -52.97 -14.08 32.72
C THR A 411 -53.24 -15.44 32.08
N ARG A 412 -52.20 -16.10 31.55
CA ARG A 412 -51.65 -17.34 32.13
C ARG A 412 -50.53 -17.97 31.29
N SER A 413 -49.44 -18.29 31.99
CA SER A 413 -48.62 -19.52 31.89
C SER A 413 -48.67 -20.35 30.59
N ARG A 414 -47.47 -20.60 30.03
CA ARG A 414 -47.17 -21.92 29.49
C ARG A 414 -45.87 -22.47 30.09
N SER A 415 -45.99 -23.67 30.64
CA SER A 415 -44.96 -24.52 31.22
C SER A 415 -43.60 -24.55 30.50
N GLY A 416 -42.52 -24.52 31.27
CA GLY A 416 -41.25 -25.13 30.84
C GLY A 416 -41.19 -26.61 31.24
N THR A 417 -40.55 -27.43 30.41
CA THR A 417 -40.06 -28.77 30.75
C THR A 417 -38.87 -29.13 29.85
N SER A 418 -37.96 -29.95 30.36
CA SER A 418 -36.71 -30.32 29.70
C SER A 418 -36.55 -31.84 29.54
N SER A 419 -36.44 -32.31 28.30
CA SER A 419 -35.83 -33.60 27.93
C SER A 419 -35.51 -33.55 26.41
N HIS A 420 -34.35 -33.95 25.90
CA HIS A 420 -33.64 -35.25 25.97
C HIS A 420 -34.46 -36.42 25.41
N GLY A 421 -34.02 -36.94 24.25
CA GLY A 421 -34.51 -38.17 23.62
C GLY A 421 -33.51 -38.60 22.54
N ASN A 422 -32.73 -39.66 22.82
CA ASN A 422 -31.67 -40.15 21.94
C ASN A 422 -31.82 -41.67 21.72
N PHE A 423 -32.24 -42.05 20.51
CA PHE A 423 -32.26 -43.40 19.94
C PHE A 423 -32.25 -43.23 18.40
N GLY A 424 -31.71 -44.13 17.57
CA GLY A 424 -30.96 -45.38 17.84
C GLY A 424 -30.90 -46.22 16.56
N ASN A 425 -29.71 -46.70 16.16
CA ASN A 425 -29.53 -47.53 14.95
C ASN A 425 -30.16 -48.92 15.07
N TYR A 426 -30.51 -49.56 13.93
CA TYR A 426 -30.16 -50.98 13.67
C TYR A 426 -30.20 -51.34 12.16
N ALA A 427 -29.60 -52.50 11.83
CA ALA A 427 -29.26 -53.12 10.54
C ALA A 427 -30.36 -53.21 9.44
N GLY A 428 -30.09 -53.59 8.18
CA GLY A 428 -28.85 -54.02 7.50
C GLY A 428 -28.84 -55.50 7.08
N ASN A 429 -28.68 -55.82 5.77
CA ASN A 429 -28.38 -57.18 5.27
C ASN A 429 -27.83 -57.20 3.82
N GLN A 430 -27.44 -58.37 3.28
CA GLN A 430 -26.82 -58.58 1.94
C GLN A 430 -27.44 -59.83 1.22
N MET A 431 -27.07 -60.31 0.02
CA MET A 431 -25.96 -60.06 -0.95
C MET A 431 -26.38 -60.53 -2.39
N MET A 432 -25.41 -60.85 -3.28
CA MET A 432 -25.54 -61.44 -4.65
C MET A 432 -25.96 -60.47 -5.79
N GLY A 433 -25.46 -60.56 -7.05
CA GLY A 433 -24.35 -61.36 -7.62
C GLY A 433 -24.37 -61.39 -9.18
N ASP A 434 -23.21 -61.21 -9.85
CA ASP A 434 -23.05 -61.19 -11.34
C ASP A 434 -23.02 -62.59 -12.01
N PRO A 435 -23.41 -62.73 -13.31
CA PRO A 435 -22.41 -62.93 -14.39
C PRO A 435 -22.77 -62.41 -15.83
N MET A 436 -21.86 -62.61 -16.80
CA MET A 436 -21.83 -62.17 -18.25
C MET A 436 -21.42 -63.35 -19.20
N PRO A 437 -21.30 -63.26 -20.58
CA PRO A 437 -21.89 -62.43 -21.69
C PRO A 437 -22.66 -63.36 -22.72
N PRO A 438 -22.54 -63.48 -24.09
CA PRO A 438 -21.97 -62.71 -25.27
C PRO A 438 -22.93 -62.56 -26.54
N PRO A 439 -22.51 -62.06 -27.74
CA PRO A 439 -23.42 -61.64 -28.87
C PRO A 439 -23.32 -62.40 -30.24
N PRO A 440 -24.28 -62.14 -31.18
CA PRO A 440 -24.03 -61.92 -32.63
C PRO A 440 -24.74 -60.63 -33.17
N GLY A 441 -24.68 -60.15 -34.43
CA GLY A 441 -23.99 -60.53 -35.70
C GLY A 441 -24.97 -60.93 -36.83
N ARG A 442 -24.96 -60.45 -38.11
CA ARG A 442 -24.11 -59.53 -38.93
C ARG A 442 -24.92 -58.25 -39.34
N PHE A 443 -24.81 -57.47 -40.45
CA PHE A 443 -24.19 -57.41 -41.83
C PHE A 443 -23.85 -55.91 -42.13
N THR A 444 -23.02 -55.38 -43.08
CA THR A 444 -22.48 -55.70 -44.43
C THR A 444 -23.44 -55.44 -45.62
N GLU A 445 -23.10 -54.88 -46.80
CA GLU A 445 -21.81 -54.74 -47.55
C GLU A 445 -21.54 -53.34 -48.21
N SER A 446 -20.46 -53.24 -49.01
CA SER A 446 -20.02 -52.09 -49.85
C SER A 446 -19.45 -52.59 -51.20
N PRO A 447 -19.14 -51.73 -52.20
CA PRO A 447 -17.85 -51.89 -52.90
C PRO A 447 -17.18 -50.61 -53.47
N GLY A 448 -15.90 -50.76 -53.86
CA GLY A 448 -15.09 -49.96 -54.81
C GLY A 448 -14.11 -50.93 -55.51
N PRO A 449 -12.89 -50.55 -55.99
CA PRO A 449 -12.30 -49.24 -56.31
C PRO A 449 -11.65 -49.22 -57.73
N MET A 450 -10.77 -48.26 -58.07
CA MET A 450 -9.76 -48.37 -59.15
C MET A 450 -8.53 -47.46 -58.92
N HIS A 451 -7.39 -47.78 -59.55
CA HIS A 451 -6.02 -47.28 -59.27
C HIS A 451 -5.14 -47.31 -60.56
N SER A 452 -3.99 -46.62 -60.72
CA SER A 452 -3.24 -45.66 -59.88
C SER A 452 -2.27 -44.80 -60.74
N ASP A 453 -1.40 -44.01 -60.06
CA ASP A 453 -0.03 -43.54 -60.42
C ASP A 453 0.12 -42.00 -60.38
N THR A 454 1.20 -41.40 -59.86
CA THR A 454 2.52 -41.92 -59.40
C THR A 454 2.92 -41.40 -57.98
N ALA A 455 3.97 -41.98 -57.39
CA ALA A 455 4.49 -41.84 -56.01
C ALA A 455 5.21 -40.48 -55.70
N PRO A 456 5.62 -40.16 -54.43
CA PRO A 456 5.74 -41.02 -53.24
C PRO A 456 5.18 -40.51 -51.88
N LEU A 457 5.27 -41.37 -50.86
CA LEU A 457 4.71 -41.24 -49.50
C LEU A 457 5.80 -41.13 -48.41
N PHE A 458 5.47 -40.46 -47.28
CA PHE A 458 5.75 -40.80 -45.86
C PHE A 458 5.81 -39.53 -44.96
N PRO A 459 5.52 -39.64 -43.65
CA PRO A 459 4.23 -39.92 -43.01
C PRO A 459 3.62 -38.65 -42.32
N PRO A 460 2.32 -38.66 -41.96
CA PRO A 460 1.72 -37.55 -41.20
C PRO A 460 2.21 -37.49 -39.73
N PRO A 461 2.38 -36.29 -39.13
CA PRO A 461 2.88 -36.13 -37.77
C PRO A 461 1.86 -36.50 -36.68
N ALA A 462 2.38 -36.86 -35.50
CA ALA A 462 1.59 -37.38 -34.38
C ALA A 462 0.76 -36.31 -33.64
N ARG A 463 -0.19 -36.77 -32.80
CA ARG A 463 -0.99 -35.95 -31.87
C ARG A 463 -0.10 -35.01 -31.05
N ALA A 464 -0.41 -33.71 -31.07
CA ALA A 464 0.11 -32.77 -30.09
C ALA A 464 -0.41 -33.11 -28.67
N PRO A 465 0.41 -32.98 -27.62
CA PRO A 465 -0.02 -33.22 -26.24
C PRO A 465 -0.95 -32.11 -25.73
N SER A 466 -1.79 -32.46 -24.76
CA SER A 466 -2.72 -31.53 -24.12
C SER A 466 -2.01 -30.43 -23.33
N ALA A 467 -2.62 -29.24 -23.30
CA ALA A 467 -2.11 -28.10 -22.54
C ALA A 467 -2.12 -28.38 -21.03
N ARG A 468 -1.07 -27.93 -20.33
CA ARG A 468 -1.02 -27.93 -18.87
C ARG A 468 -1.81 -26.72 -18.31
N PRO A 469 -2.45 -26.84 -17.13
CA PRO A 469 -2.94 -25.68 -16.42
C PRO A 469 -1.81 -24.69 -16.11
N MET A 470 -2.08 -23.41 -16.33
CA MET A 470 -1.24 -22.28 -15.92
C MET A 470 -1.93 -21.56 -14.76
N ASP A 471 -1.17 -20.85 -13.93
CA ASP A 471 -1.76 -19.95 -12.93
C ASP A 471 -2.24 -18.63 -13.56
N SER A 472 -2.87 -17.77 -12.75
CA SER A 472 -3.39 -16.47 -13.18
C SER A 472 -2.31 -15.43 -13.55
N TYR A 473 -1.03 -15.79 -13.47
CA TYR A 473 0.11 -14.99 -13.95
C TYR A 473 0.96 -15.74 -15.01
N SER A 474 0.39 -16.79 -15.62
CA SER A 474 0.99 -17.56 -16.72
C SER A 474 2.33 -18.22 -16.39
N GLN A 475 2.51 -18.72 -15.16
CA GLN A 475 3.65 -19.56 -14.80
C GLN A 475 3.29 -21.07 -14.81
N PRO A 476 4.22 -21.94 -15.25
CA PRO A 476 4.02 -23.39 -15.21
C PRO A 476 4.14 -23.91 -13.77
N MET A 477 3.12 -24.64 -13.31
CA MET A 477 3.06 -25.18 -11.95
C MET A 477 4.06 -26.35 -11.76
N GLU A 478 4.95 -26.26 -10.77
CA GLU A 478 5.86 -27.38 -10.43
C GLU A 478 5.14 -28.44 -9.56
N THR A 479 5.08 -29.67 -10.06
CA THR A 479 4.57 -30.84 -9.33
C THR A 479 5.70 -31.59 -8.64
N PHE A 480 5.73 -31.61 -7.31
CA PHE A 480 6.58 -32.51 -6.54
C PHE A 480 6.01 -33.96 -6.56
N PRO A 481 6.86 -34.99 -6.61
CA PRO A 481 6.40 -36.38 -6.53
C PRO A 481 5.98 -36.77 -5.10
N PRO A 482 5.04 -37.72 -4.93
CA PRO A 482 4.61 -38.17 -3.62
C PRO A 482 5.68 -39.04 -2.94
N ALA A 483 5.88 -38.85 -1.64
CA ALA A 483 6.64 -39.75 -0.78
C ALA A 483 5.68 -40.62 0.04
N ASN A 484 5.91 -41.94 0.07
CA ASN A 484 5.08 -42.86 0.85
C ASN A 484 5.19 -42.58 2.35
N VAL A 485 4.06 -42.39 3.02
CA VAL A 485 3.94 -42.42 4.48
C VAL A 485 2.74 -43.30 4.84
N SER A 486 2.97 -44.34 5.64
CA SER A 486 1.96 -45.33 6.02
C SER A 486 0.95 -44.76 7.02
N GLN A 487 -0.34 -45.01 6.81
CA GLN A 487 -1.39 -44.73 7.79
C GLN A 487 -1.50 -45.82 8.86
N PRO A 488 -1.74 -45.45 10.11
CA PRO A 488 -2.57 -46.21 11.05
C PRO A 488 -4.02 -45.71 11.01
N GLY A 489 -4.99 -46.61 11.24
CA GLY A 489 -6.43 -46.31 11.24
C GLY A 489 -6.95 -45.61 12.52
N PRO A 490 -8.25 -45.25 12.55
CA PRO A 490 -8.84 -44.40 13.57
C PRO A 490 -9.26 -45.13 14.87
N ARG A 491 -9.40 -44.39 15.96
CA ARG A 491 -10.19 -44.76 17.15
C ARG A 491 -10.93 -43.57 17.75
N GLU A 492 -12.01 -43.87 18.47
CA GLU A 492 -13.05 -42.91 18.86
C GLU A 492 -12.65 -41.89 19.94
N TYR A 493 -13.39 -40.78 19.97
CA TYR A 493 -13.56 -39.96 21.17
C TYR A 493 -14.61 -40.61 22.08
N GLN A 494 -14.33 -40.73 23.38
CA GLN A 494 -15.30 -41.17 24.37
C GLN A 494 -15.35 -40.21 25.57
N ALA A 495 -16.49 -40.18 26.28
CA ALA A 495 -16.88 -39.06 27.13
C ALA A 495 -16.37 -39.14 28.59
N TYR A 496 -16.61 -38.04 29.29
CA TYR A 496 -16.15 -37.67 30.62
C TYR A 496 -16.79 -38.45 31.80
N ASN A 497 -16.15 -38.32 32.98
CA ASN A 497 -16.66 -38.45 34.37
C ASN A 497 -16.57 -39.84 35.05
N PRO A 498 -16.60 -39.94 36.40
CA PRO A 498 -16.23 -38.98 37.46
C PRO A 498 -15.16 -39.52 38.46
N GLY A 499 -14.61 -38.63 39.30
CA GLY A 499 -14.23 -39.00 40.69
C GLY A 499 -12.75 -38.91 41.09
N GLY A 500 -12.37 -37.85 41.81
CA GLY A 500 -11.05 -37.72 42.44
C GLY A 500 -10.88 -36.38 43.17
N ARG A 501 -10.83 -36.41 44.51
CA ARG A 501 -10.61 -35.23 45.39
C ARG A 501 -9.16 -34.68 45.17
N MET A 502 -8.81 -33.43 45.45
CA MET A 502 -9.35 -32.49 46.46
C MET A 502 -8.99 -31.01 46.16
N SER A 503 -9.60 -30.08 46.91
CA SER A 503 -9.41 -28.60 46.91
C SER A 503 -8.01 -28.15 47.43
N THR A 504 -7.55 -26.89 47.41
CA THR A 504 -8.19 -25.54 47.27
C THR A 504 -7.34 -24.51 46.49
N ALA A 505 -8.00 -23.39 46.11
CA ALA A 505 -7.54 -21.98 46.08
C ALA A 505 -6.37 -21.57 47.02
N SER A 506 -5.66 -20.44 46.89
CA SER A 506 -5.54 -19.38 45.84
C SER A 506 -4.38 -18.39 46.20
N SER A 507 -4.14 -17.38 45.34
CA SER A 507 -3.61 -16.02 45.63
C SER A 507 -2.18 -15.81 46.19
N ALA A 508 -1.35 -15.19 45.33
CA ALA A 508 -0.62 -13.91 45.53
C ALA A 508 0.48 -13.70 46.61
N LEU A 509 1.47 -12.89 46.20
CA LEU A 509 2.39 -12.03 46.99
C LEU A 509 3.35 -12.69 48.00
N SER A 510 4.66 -12.51 47.77
CA SER A 510 5.51 -11.61 48.60
C SER A 510 6.99 -11.61 48.16
N HIS A 511 7.71 -10.53 48.48
CA HIS A 511 9.18 -10.50 48.49
C HIS A 511 9.69 -11.15 49.79
N GLN A 512 10.81 -11.88 49.72
CA GLN A 512 11.93 -11.61 50.65
C GLN A 512 13.28 -12.14 50.17
N SER A 513 14.34 -11.50 50.65
CA SER A 513 15.74 -11.82 50.41
C SER A 513 16.29 -12.80 51.46
N GLY A 514 17.09 -13.78 51.05
CA GLY A 514 17.86 -14.65 51.94
C GLY A 514 19.21 -15.02 51.33
N ALA A 515 20.28 -14.96 52.12
CA ALA A 515 21.64 -15.26 51.68
C ALA A 515 22.07 -16.68 52.09
N THR A 516 22.78 -17.39 51.20
CA THR A 516 23.21 -18.78 51.45
C THR A 516 24.74 -18.93 51.45
N ILE A 517 25.22 -19.29 52.65
CA ILE A 517 26.55 -19.75 53.05
C ILE A 517 27.31 -20.54 51.96
N GLN A 518 28.58 -20.17 51.72
CA GLN A 518 29.53 -20.95 50.93
C GLN A 518 30.11 -22.14 51.73
N ARG A 519 30.45 -23.24 51.05
CA ARG A 519 31.40 -24.25 51.54
C ARG A 519 32.76 -24.07 50.84
N PRO A 520 33.90 -24.21 51.55
CA PRO A 520 35.22 -24.10 50.94
C PRO A 520 35.55 -25.35 50.11
N PHE A 521 36.34 -25.17 49.05
CA PHE A 521 36.88 -26.25 48.21
C PHE A 521 38.41 -26.18 48.24
N HIS A 522 39.08 -27.27 48.62
CA HIS A 522 40.54 -27.32 48.63
C HIS A 522 41.12 -27.55 47.22
N PRO A 523 42.14 -26.79 46.79
CA PRO A 523 42.91 -27.10 45.59
C PRO A 523 43.99 -28.16 45.89
N PRO A 524 44.36 -29.00 44.91
CA PRO A 524 45.55 -29.84 44.99
C PRO A 524 46.84 -29.02 44.77
N ASP A 525 47.97 -29.51 45.28
CA ASP A 525 49.28 -28.85 45.19
C ASP A 525 49.83 -28.75 43.75
N GLY A 526 50.60 -27.69 43.47
CA GLY A 526 51.42 -27.65 42.24
C GLY A 526 51.68 -26.31 41.54
N MET A 527 51.49 -25.12 42.15
CA MET A 527 51.90 -23.85 41.52
C MET A 527 52.42 -22.78 42.50
N PRO A 528 53.35 -21.88 42.07
CA PRO A 528 53.94 -20.86 42.92
C PRO A 528 52.97 -19.72 43.25
N LYS A 529 52.95 -19.31 44.53
CA LYS A 529 51.92 -18.44 45.14
C LYS A 529 51.80 -17.01 44.58
N ILE A 530 52.73 -16.57 43.73
CA ILE A 530 52.74 -15.21 43.14
C ILE A 530 51.65 -15.02 42.08
N LEU A 531 51.37 -16.02 41.22
CA LEU A 531 50.35 -15.88 40.17
C LEU A 531 48.92 -15.74 40.73
N PHE A 532 48.64 -16.37 41.87
CA PHE A 532 47.29 -16.37 42.47
C PHE A 532 46.93 -14.99 43.05
N PHE A 533 47.87 -14.32 43.71
CA PHE A 533 47.67 -12.97 44.27
C PHE A 533 47.46 -11.91 43.18
N LEU A 534 48.23 -11.96 42.09
CA LEU A 534 48.06 -11.04 40.96
C LEU A 534 46.68 -11.19 40.30
N ASN A 535 46.18 -12.42 40.17
CA ASN A 535 44.88 -12.68 39.56
C ASN A 535 43.70 -12.21 40.45
N LEU A 536 43.81 -12.35 41.78
CA LEU A 536 42.84 -11.79 42.73
C LEU A 536 42.79 -10.25 42.70
N LEU A 537 43.96 -9.59 42.63
CA LEU A 537 44.04 -8.13 42.55
C LEU A 537 43.42 -7.58 41.25
N PHE A 538 43.72 -8.19 40.10
CA PHE A 538 43.14 -7.77 38.82
C PHE A 538 41.63 -8.02 38.73
N THR A 539 41.14 -9.17 39.22
CA THR A 539 39.70 -9.47 39.20
C THR A 539 38.91 -8.57 40.15
N SER A 540 39.43 -8.26 41.35
CA SER A 540 38.78 -7.34 42.29
C SER A 540 38.71 -5.90 41.75
N LEU A 541 39.80 -5.36 41.18
CA LEU A 541 39.77 -4.02 40.58
C LEU A 541 38.80 -3.95 39.41
N ALA A 542 38.79 -4.97 38.54
CA ALA A 542 37.90 -5.02 37.38
C ALA A 542 36.42 -5.03 37.79
N PHE A 543 36.03 -5.85 38.77
CA PHE A 543 34.65 -5.88 39.26
C PHE A 543 34.21 -4.57 39.91
N SER A 544 35.10 -3.93 40.70
CA SER A 544 34.81 -2.64 41.33
C SER A 544 34.63 -1.50 40.31
N LEU A 545 35.48 -1.42 39.29
CA LEU A 545 35.32 -0.43 38.21
C LEU A 545 34.05 -0.69 37.38
N GLN A 546 33.77 -1.96 37.07
CA GLN A 546 32.58 -2.37 36.32
C GLN A 546 31.29 -1.92 37.04
N TYR A 547 31.14 -2.23 38.34
CA TYR A 547 29.94 -1.84 39.11
C TYR A 547 29.80 -0.32 39.28
N ALA A 548 30.91 0.40 39.48
CA ALA A 548 30.89 1.86 39.64
C ALA A 548 30.48 2.60 38.36
N LEU A 549 30.89 2.13 37.18
CA LEU A 549 30.49 2.73 35.89
C LEU A 549 29.08 2.29 35.45
N GLN A 550 28.63 1.10 35.85
CA GLN A 550 27.39 0.50 35.36
C GLN A 550 26.13 0.97 36.12
N SER A 551 26.28 1.56 37.30
CA SER A 551 25.17 2.09 38.11
C SER A 551 24.68 3.49 37.71
N HIS A 552 25.58 4.39 37.28
CA HIS A 552 25.23 5.81 37.06
C HIS A 552 24.91 6.22 35.60
N LEU A 553 25.23 5.40 34.59
CA LEU A 553 25.07 5.78 33.18
C LEU A 553 23.95 5.04 32.43
N LEU A 554 23.52 3.86 32.88
CA LEU A 554 22.54 3.05 32.15
C LEU A 554 21.08 3.49 32.33
N GLN A 555 20.76 4.19 33.42
CA GLN A 555 19.36 4.51 33.76
C GLN A 555 18.76 5.64 32.92
N SER A 556 19.59 6.47 32.26
CA SER A 556 19.14 7.58 31.41
C SER A 556 19.31 7.36 29.89
N TYR A 557 20.27 6.52 29.45
CA TYR A 557 20.55 6.34 28.02
C TYR A 557 20.13 4.96 27.45
N GLY A 558 19.88 3.96 28.30
CA GLY A 558 19.49 2.61 27.84
C GLY A 558 18.13 2.56 27.15
N PHE A 559 17.14 3.29 27.66
CA PHE A 559 15.79 3.35 27.10
C PHE A 559 15.74 4.00 25.71
N PHE A 560 16.50 5.08 25.51
CA PHE A 560 16.48 5.86 24.28
C PHE A 560 17.02 5.06 23.08
N ILE A 561 18.17 4.41 23.24
CA ILE A 561 18.81 3.63 22.17
C ILE A 561 17.98 2.37 21.83
N SER A 562 17.32 1.76 22.82
CA SER A 562 16.45 0.60 22.59
C SER A 562 15.25 0.94 21.69
N ARG A 563 14.55 2.05 21.97
CA ARG A 563 13.44 2.52 21.11
C ARG A 563 13.90 2.87 19.70
N ILE A 564 15.04 3.53 19.55
CA ILE A 564 15.58 3.89 18.23
C ILE A 564 15.91 2.63 17.40
N MET A 565 16.55 1.61 17.98
CA MET A 565 16.96 0.43 17.21
C MET A 565 15.78 -0.43 16.73
N LEU A 566 14.70 -0.56 17.51
CA LEU A 566 13.49 -1.30 17.09
C LEU A 566 12.80 -0.70 15.85
N SER A 567 12.99 0.59 15.58
CA SER A 567 12.36 1.29 14.44
C SER A 567 13.05 1.05 13.07
N THR A 568 14.19 0.35 13.05
CA THR A 568 15.06 0.32 11.84
C THR A 568 14.65 -0.71 10.77
N SER A 569 13.61 -1.51 11.01
CA SER A 569 13.10 -2.50 10.07
C SER A 569 11.79 -2.07 9.40
N SER A 570 11.87 -1.67 8.13
CA SER A 570 10.75 -1.55 7.19
C SER A 570 10.16 -2.93 6.79
N GLU A 571 9.92 -3.81 7.77
CA GLU A 571 9.06 -4.99 7.63
C GLU A 571 7.59 -4.56 7.89
N TRP A 572 6.64 -5.49 7.90
CA TRP A 572 5.25 -5.19 8.29
C TRP A 572 5.08 -5.48 9.78
N HIS A 573 4.32 -4.67 10.52
CA HIS A 573 4.07 -4.98 11.93
C HIS A 573 2.99 -6.07 12.08
N ASP A 574 2.97 -6.78 13.22
CA ASP A 574 2.13 -7.97 13.38
C ASP A 574 0.62 -7.73 13.18
N GLY A 575 0.15 -6.51 13.46
CA GLY A 575 -1.23 -6.08 13.21
C GLY A 575 -1.58 -5.98 11.73
N GLU A 576 -0.73 -5.35 10.92
CA GLU A 576 -0.86 -5.37 9.46
C GLU A 576 -0.85 -6.81 8.94
N LEU A 577 0.08 -7.64 9.43
CA LEU A 577 0.16 -9.05 9.06
C LEU A 577 -1.07 -9.85 9.51
N ALA A 578 -1.75 -9.47 10.58
CA ALA A 578 -3.02 -10.06 11.00
C ALA A 578 -4.16 -9.66 10.06
N ILE A 579 -4.28 -8.38 9.69
CA ILE A 579 -5.24 -7.92 8.67
C ILE A 579 -4.97 -8.58 7.30
N HIS A 580 -3.70 -8.69 6.89
CA HIS A 580 -3.32 -9.31 5.62
C HIS A 580 -3.68 -10.81 5.60
N ARG A 581 -3.58 -11.50 6.75
CA ARG A 581 -4.07 -12.88 6.91
C ARG A 581 -5.60 -12.95 6.85
N GLN A 582 -6.30 -12.12 7.62
CA GLN A 582 -7.78 -12.11 7.68
C GLN A 582 -8.40 -11.79 6.30
N LEU A 583 -7.84 -10.83 5.57
CA LEU A 583 -8.32 -10.39 4.25
C LEU A 583 -7.61 -11.08 3.06
N LYS A 584 -6.87 -12.17 3.31
CA LYS A 584 -6.18 -13.01 2.29
C LYS A 584 -5.31 -12.21 1.30
N ILE A 585 -4.62 -11.19 1.79
CA ILE A 585 -3.83 -10.24 0.97
C ILE A 585 -2.51 -10.90 0.52
N PRO A 586 -2.15 -10.83 -0.78
CA PRO A 586 -0.86 -11.35 -1.26
C PRO A 586 0.35 -10.68 -0.60
N LYS A 587 1.37 -11.49 -0.26
CA LYS A 587 2.62 -11.00 0.35
C LYS A 587 3.36 -10.09 -0.63
N ARG A 588 3.73 -8.90 -0.18
CA ARG A 588 4.53 -7.90 -0.89
C ARG A 588 5.45 -7.15 0.07
N ARG A 589 6.35 -6.30 -0.45
CA ARG A 589 7.22 -5.45 0.38
C ARG A 589 6.44 -4.26 0.96
N ASN A 590 6.74 -3.86 2.20
CA ASN A 590 6.28 -2.59 2.77
C ASN A 590 6.95 -1.42 2.00
N PRO A 591 6.19 -0.48 1.41
CA PRO A 591 6.74 0.63 0.63
C PRO A 591 7.11 1.86 1.49
N THR A 592 6.93 1.80 2.81
CA THR A 592 7.34 2.87 3.74
C THR A 592 8.85 3.12 3.67
N PHE A 593 9.26 4.39 3.66
CA PHE A 593 10.67 4.79 3.63
C PHE A 593 11.14 5.12 5.05
N PRO A 594 12.30 4.62 5.51
CA PRO A 594 12.91 5.08 6.75
C PRO A 594 13.47 6.51 6.59
N GLY A 595 13.19 7.35 7.58
CA GLY A 595 13.44 8.79 7.55
C GLY A 595 12.49 9.56 6.63
N LEU A 596 12.70 10.87 6.51
CA LEU A 596 12.04 11.71 5.51
C LEU A 596 12.78 11.66 4.16
N ALA A 597 12.22 10.99 3.15
CA ALA A 597 12.80 10.99 1.81
C ALA A 597 12.72 12.40 1.17
N PRO A 598 13.75 12.91 0.46
CA PRO A 598 13.75 14.28 -0.04
C PRO A 598 12.58 14.63 -0.98
N HIS A 599 12.11 13.68 -1.78
CA HIS A 599 10.95 13.87 -2.66
C HIS A 599 9.62 13.99 -1.90
N TYR A 600 9.51 13.35 -0.72
CA TYR A 600 8.38 13.57 0.19
C TYR A 600 8.52 14.91 0.93
N GLY A 601 9.72 15.28 1.37
CA GLY A 601 9.96 16.60 1.98
C GLY A 601 9.60 17.77 1.06
N ALA A 602 9.86 17.63 -0.25
CA ALA A 602 9.44 18.60 -1.25
C ALA A 602 7.90 18.67 -1.39
N ARG A 603 7.20 17.52 -1.41
CA ARG A 603 5.72 17.45 -1.47
C ARG A 603 5.06 18.02 -0.21
N VAL A 604 5.57 17.69 0.98
CA VAL A 604 5.12 18.28 2.25
C VAL A 604 5.21 19.81 2.22
N SER A 605 6.28 20.35 1.60
CA SER A 605 6.48 21.79 1.41
C SER A 605 5.56 22.44 0.37
N GLN A 606 4.64 21.69 -0.24
CA GLN A 606 3.60 22.21 -1.15
C GLN A 606 2.19 22.11 -0.56
N SER A 607 1.99 21.31 0.49
CA SER A 607 0.71 21.21 1.20
C SER A 607 0.39 22.49 1.97
N SER A 608 -0.88 22.88 1.97
CA SER A 608 -1.46 23.91 2.83
C SER A 608 -1.98 23.36 4.16
N LEU A 609 -2.13 22.03 4.28
CA LEU A 609 -2.65 21.36 5.47
C LEU A 609 -1.73 20.21 5.93
N VAL A 610 -1.69 19.98 7.25
CA VAL A 610 -1.12 18.79 7.88
C VAL A 610 -2.07 18.35 9.00
N ALA A 611 -2.68 17.18 8.84
CA ALA A 611 -3.33 16.52 9.96
C ALA A 611 -2.26 15.91 10.88
N LEU A 612 -2.40 16.07 12.19
CA LEU A 612 -1.45 15.60 13.20
C LEU A 612 -2.14 14.71 14.22
N GLY A 613 -1.42 13.74 14.78
CA GLY A 613 -1.89 12.93 15.90
C GLY A 613 -0.79 12.60 16.89
N THR A 614 -1.17 12.54 18.17
CA THR A 614 -0.31 12.14 19.30
C THR A 614 -1.15 11.39 20.34
N LEU A 615 -0.54 10.96 21.44
CA LEU A 615 -1.23 10.41 22.60
C LEU A 615 -1.29 11.46 23.71
N ASP A 616 -2.41 11.54 24.40
CA ASP A 616 -2.50 12.27 25.66
C ASP A 616 -1.80 11.53 26.82
N ASN A 617 -1.93 12.05 28.03
CA ASN A 617 -1.24 11.53 29.21
C ASN A 617 -1.90 10.25 29.78
N GLU A 618 -3.10 9.89 29.33
CA GLU A 618 -3.75 8.60 29.62
C GLU A 618 -3.41 7.54 28.56
N GLY A 619 -2.84 7.97 27.42
CA GLY A 619 -2.50 7.13 26.28
C GLY A 619 -3.57 7.07 25.20
N HIS A 620 -4.64 7.86 25.31
CA HIS A 620 -5.65 7.95 24.27
C HIS A 620 -5.10 8.73 23.06
N PRO A 621 -5.24 8.21 21.84
CA PRO A 621 -4.87 8.95 20.64
C PRO A 621 -5.88 10.08 20.37
N TRP A 622 -5.36 11.22 19.95
CA TRP A 622 -6.12 12.36 19.43
C TRP A 622 -5.62 12.72 18.03
N THR A 623 -6.46 13.42 17.26
CA THR A 623 -6.12 13.95 15.93
C THR A 623 -6.53 15.41 15.83
N THR A 624 -5.82 16.20 15.04
CA THR A 624 -6.18 17.56 14.65
C THR A 624 -5.78 17.84 13.20
N VAL A 625 -6.16 19.01 12.67
CA VAL A 625 -5.74 19.50 11.34
C VAL A 625 -5.21 20.93 11.48
N TRP A 626 -3.92 21.10 11.22
CA TRP A 626 -3.26 22.41 11.19
C TRP A 626 -3.06 22.86 9.74
N GLY A 627 -2.98 24.17 9.52
CA GLY A 627 -2.96 24.75 8.19
C GLY A 627 -2.30 26.12 8.12
N GLY A 628 -1.75 26.44 6.95
CA GLY A 628 -1.07 27.69 6.67
C GLY A 628 -0.60 27.77 5.22
N ASP A 629 0.16 28.81 4.90
CA ASP A 629 0.70 29.01 3.55
C ASP A 629 1.57 27.84 3.09
N ARG A 630 1.59 27.57 1.77
CA ARG A 630 2.37 26.46 1.20
C ARG A 630 3.85 26.58 1.59
N GLY A 631 4.34 25.59 2.36
CA GLY A 631 5.68 25.60 2.96
C GLY A 631 5.72 25.91 4.46
N PHE A 632 4.58 26.11 5.12
CA PHE A 632 4.48 26.21 6.58
C PHE A 632 5.03 24.96 7.29
N ALA A 633 4.82 23.79 6.68
CA ALA A 633 5.46 22.53 7.00
C ALA A 633 6.59 22.26 5.98
N ARG A 634 7.87 22.25 6.40
CA ARG A 634 9.02 22.11 5.49
C ARG A 634 10.25 21.45 6.13
N PRO A 635 11.09 20.71 5.36
CA PRO A 635 12.34 20.17 5.86
C PRO A 635 13.31 21.28 6.29
N VAL A 636 13.96 21.10 7.44
CA VAL A 636 15.00 22.02 7.97
C VAL A 636 16.34 21.33 8.25
N ALA A 637 16.36 20.00 8.41
CA ALA A 637 17.57 19.18 8.45
C ALA A 637 17.31 17.76 7.90
N GLU A 638 18.36 16.92 7.79
CA GLU A 638 18.21 15.51 7.40
C GLU A 638 17.29 14.78 8.41
N GLY A 639 16.09 14.41 7.96
CA GLY A 639 15.07 13.78 8.81
C GLY A 639 14.27 14.72 9.73
N VAL A 640 14.44 16.05 9.67
CA VAL A 640 13.70 16.99 10.53
C VAL A 640 12.80 17.92 9.71
N LEU A 641 11.51 17.90 10.04
CA LEU A 641 10.48 18.79 9.50
C LEU A 641 10.18 19.89 10.53
N ALA A 642 10.17 21.15 10.12
CA ALA A 642 9.59 22.24 10.91
C ALA A 642 8.14 22.48 10.47
N ILE A 643 7.26 22.79 11.42
CA ILE A 643 5.85 23.19 11.18
C ILE A 643 5.62 24.51 11.91
N ASN A 644 5.10 25.51 11.20
CA ASN A 644 4.74 26.83 11.72
C ASN A 644 3.27 27.14 11.39
N SER A 645 2.35 26.96 12.34
CA SER A 645 0.90 27.09 12.11
C SER A 645 0.28 28.02 13.16
N SER A 646 -0.78 28.75 12.79
CA SER A 646 -1.75 29.20 13.80
C SER A 646 -2.49 27.98 14.35
N VAL A 647 -2.74 27.93 15.67
CA VAL A 647 -3.37 26.79 16.35
C VAL A 647 -4.27 27.26 17.48
N ASP A 648 -5.41 26.60 17.70
CA ASP A 648 -6.20 26.76 18.93
C ASP A 648 -5.48 26.16 20.14
N THR A 649 -4.74 26.98 20.88
CA THR A 649 -4.04 26.54 22.09
C THR A 649 -4.96 26.26 23.29
N LEU A 650 -6.26 26.57 23.19
CA LEU A 650 -7.22 26.40 24.28
C LEU A 650 -7.88 25.02 24.21
N TYR A 651 -8.43 24.62 23.06
CA TYR A 651 -9.27 23.42 22.95
C TYR A 651 -8.76 22.33 21.98
N ASP A 652 -7.72 22.57 21.15
CA ASP A 652 -7.10 21.51 20.33
C ASP A 652 -6.46 20.43 21.24
N PRO A 653 -6.96 19.18 21.24
CA PRO A 653 -6.48 18.14 22.14
C PRO A 653 -5.07 17.64 21.77
N VAL A 654 -4.65 17.75 20.51
CA VAL A 654 -3.29 17.40 20.07
C VAL A 654 -2.30 18.49 20.50
N PHE A 655 -2.68 19.78 20.44
CA PHE A 655 -1.84 20.83 21.04
C PHE A 655 -1.68 20.61 22.55
N ARG A 656 -2.78 20.40 23.28
CA ARG A 656 -2.77 20.12 24.73
C ARG A 656 -1.94 18.89 25.08
N ALA A 657 -1.96 17.85 24.24
CA ALA A 657 -1.14 16.66 24.43
C ALA A 657 0.34 16.87 24.07
N LEU A 658 0.69 17.73 23.11
CA LEU A 658 2.08 18.02 22.73
C LEU A 658 2.79 19.01 23.68
N TRP A 659 2.06 19.85 24.42
CA TRP A 659 2.61 20.83 25.35
C TRP A 659 2.53 20.38 26.82
N ASP A 660 3.62 19.79 27.30
CA ASP A 660 3.81 19.52 28.73
C ASP A 660 3.92 20.86 29.51
N GLY A 661 3.14 21.04 30.58
CA GLY A 661 3.25 22.20 31.48
C GLY A 661 2.44 23.46 31.12
N ILE A 662 1.23 23.29 30.56
CA ILE A 662 0.23 24.38 30.52
C ILE A 662 -0.48 24.43 31.88
N ASP A 663 -0.10 25.38 32.72
CA ASP A 663 -0.81 25.69 33.97
C ASP A 663 -2.14 26.40 33.67
N ASP A 664 -3.02 26.59 34.68
CA ASP A 664 -4.28 27.34 34.52
C ASP A 664 -4.05 28.81 34.07
N ASP A 665 -2.87 29.37 34.36
CA ASP A 665 -2.41 30.69 33.89
C ASP A 665 -2.03 30.74 32.39
N GLY A 666 -2.05 29.59 31.69
CA GLY A 666 -1.89 29.50 30.23
C GLY A 666 -0.47 29.21 29.72
N VAL A 667 -0.28 29.37 28.40
CA VAL A 667 0.96 28.98 27.71
C VAL A 667 2.05 30.03 27.88
N LYS A 668 3.16 29.65 28.51
CA LYS A 668 4.34 30.52 28.73
C LYS A 668 5.02 30.84 27.39
N GLN A 669 4.76 32.04 26.87
CA GLN A 669 5.22 32.54 25.57
C GLN A 669 6.75 32.47 25.41
N GLY A 670 7.23 32.13 24.22
CA GLY A 670 8.67 32.09 23.90
C GLY A 670 9.50 31.01 24.61
N ALA A 671 8.92 30.25 25.54
CA ALA A 671 9.56 29.10 26.15
C ALA A 671 9.74 27.98 25.11
N ILE A 672 10.90 27.32 25.10
CA ILE A 672 11.13 26.14 24.26
C ILE A 672 10.65 24.91 25.03
N ASN A 673 9.43 24.46 24.73
CA ASN A 673 8.94 23.14 25.12
C ASN A 673 9.85 22.07 24.49
N ARG A 674 10.32 21.14 25.32
CA ARG A 674 11.01 19.91 24.93
C ARG A 674 10.29 18.74 25.62
N PRO A 675 9.35 18.08 24.95
CA PRO A 675 8.52 17.07 25.59
C PRO A 675 9.36 15.95 26.20
N ASN A 676 8.88 15.37 27.30
CA ASN A 676 9.60 14.34 28.07
C ASN A 676 11.06 14.74 28.40
N GLY A 677 11.30 16.02 28.72
CA GLY A 677 12.62 16.54 29.10
C GLY A 677 13.66 16.63 27.98
N GLY A 678 13.28 16.32 26.73
CA GLY A 678 14.19 16.27 25.58
C GLY A 678 14.19 14.94 24.82
N ASP A 679 13.61 13.88 25.40
CA ASP A 679 13.40 12.61 24.69
C ASP A 679 12.35 12.72 23.57
N GLY A 680 11.48 13.74 23.64
CA GLY A 680 10.44 14.03 22.66
C GLY A 680 9.17 13.20 22.87
N LYS A 681 8.10 13.55 22.13
CA LYS A 681 6.77 12.90 22.24
C LYS A 681 6.35 12.30 20.90
N ALA A 682 5.86 11.07 20.93
CA ALA A 682 5.49 10.32 19.74
C ALA A 682 4.36 11.02 18.98
N MET A 683 4.50 11.12 17.66
CA MET A 683 3.50 11.73 16.80
C MET A 683 3.48 11.10 15.41
N ALA A 684 2.33 11.18 14.75
CA ALA A 684 2.21 10.98 13.33
C ALA A 684 1.60 12.22 12.66
N GLY A 685 1.76 12.30 11.34
CA GLY A 685 1.22 13.37 10.53
C GLY A 685 0.85 12.90 9.13
N LEU A 686 -0.19 13.51 8.57
CA LEU A 686 -0.58 13.39 7.18
C LEU A 686 -0.56 14.79 6.56
N SER A 687 0.52 15.11 5.86
CA SER A 687 0.56 16.29 5.00
C SER A 687 -0.35 16.06 3.81
N ILE A 688 -1.19 17.05 3.48
CA ILE A 688 -2.27 16.91 2.50
C ILE A 688 -2.47 18.20 1.70
N ASP A 689 -2.53 18.06 0.38
CA ASP A 689 -2.93 19.10 -0.57
C ASP A 689 -4.26 18.66 -1.19
N LEU A 690 -5.34 19.34 -0.81
CA LEU A 690 -6.68 19.03 -1.30
C LEU A 690 -6.94 19.59 -2.70
N GLU A 691 -6.21 20.59 -3.17
CA GLU A 691 -6.35 21.11 -4.53
C GLU A 691 -5.80 20.11 -5.56
N THR A 692 -4.61 19.56 -5.27
CA THR A 692 -3.91 18.60 -6.16
C THR A 692 -4.21 17.13 -5.85
N ARG A 693 -4.93 16.84 -4.75
CA ARG A 693 -5.17 15.50 -4.18
C ARG A 693 -3.87 14.77 -3.77
N ASP A 694 -2.83 15.48 -3.36
CA ASP A 694 -1.61 14.85 -2.85
C ASP A 694 -1.66 14.57 -1.34
N ARG A 695 -1.00 13.50 -0.90
CA ARG A 695 -0.79 13.21 0.53
C ARG A 695 0.47 12.41 0.86
N VAL A 696 1.14 12.81 1.94
CA VAL A 696 2.34 12.19 2.50
C VAL A 696 2.13 11.91 3.98
N LYS A 697 2.25 10.63 4.38
CA LYS A 697 2.36 10.21 5.78
C LYS A 697 3.76 10.42 6.32
N LEU A 698 3.80 10.77 7.59
CA LEU A 698 4.99 11.05 8.40
C LEU A 698 4.79 10.37 9.76
N VAL A 699 5.82 9.66 10.25
CA VAL A 699 5.82 9.05 11.59
C VAL A 699 7.10 9.47 12.30
N GLY A 700 7.04 9.81 13.58
CA GLY A 700 8.21 10.32 14.29
C GLY A 700 7.94 10.82 15.70
N ASN A 701 8.73 11.80 16.15
CA ASN A 701 8.56 12.45 17.44
C ASN A 701 8.66 13.97 17.30
N MET A 702 7.86 14.70 18.07
CA MET A 702 8.13 16.11 18.37
C MET A 702 9.39 16.20 19.23
N ILE A 703 10.40 16.95 18.78
CA ILE A 703 11.66 17.12 19.51
C ILE A 703 11.75 18.46 20.25
N ALA A 704 11.06 19.49 19.74
CA ALA A 704 10.96 20.80 20.37
C ALA A 704 9.78 21.58 19.78
N GLY A 705 9.28 22.55 20.54
CA GLY A 705 8.40 23.59 20.01
C GLY A 705 8.38 24.84 20.89
N THR A 706 7.83 25.93 20.37
CA THR A 706 7.59 27.17 21.09
C THR A 706 6.34 27.85 20.54
N THR A 707 5.76 28.78 21.30
CA THR A 707 4.63 29.59 20.87
C THR A 707 5.04 31.06 20.76
N VAL A 708 4.55 31.69 19.69
CA VAL A 708 4.79 33.09 19.32
C VAL A 708 3.44 33.78 19.11
N ASP A 709 3.46 35.08 18.80
CA ASP A 709 2.27 35.89 18.51
C ASP A 709 1.20 35.78 19.61
N GLU A 710 1.61 36.13 20.83
CA GLU A 710 0.83 36.01 22.09
C GLU A 710 0.41 34.58 22.48
N GLY A 711 0.88 33.56 21.74
CA GLY A 711 0.50 32.16 21.89
C GLY A 711 -0.29 31.61 20.71
N LYS A 712 -0.78 32.46 19.79
CA LYS A 712 -1.68 32.10 18.68
C LYS A 712 -1.01 31.26 17.60
N THR A 713 0.32 31.32 17.51
CA THR A 713 1.11 30.66 16.47
C THR A 713 2.16 29.73 17.10
N VAL A 714 2.21 28.51 16.58
CA VAL A 714 3.00 27.40 17.08
C VAL A 714 4.11 27.07 16.09
N GLN A 715 5.36 27.09 16.58
CA GLN A 715 6.54 26.66 15.83
C GLN A 715 7.08 25.38 16.47
N MET A 716 7.04 24.25 15.75
CA MET A 716 7.53 22.96 16.23
C MET A 716 8.45 22.27 15.23
N ALA A 717 9.28 21.35 15.76
CA ALA A 717 10.13 20.47 14.96
C ALA A 717 9.78 18.99 15.24
N MET A 718 9.55 18.25 14.16
CA MET A 718 9.31 16.81 14.15
C MET A 718 10.54 16.09 13.57
N ALA A 719 11.12 15.17 14.34
CA ALA A 719 12.08 14.20 13.83
C ALA A 719 11.32 13.05 13.18
N VAL A 720 11.32 13.00 11.84
CA VAL A 720 10.60 12.04 11.02
C VAL A 720 11.42 10.75 10.91
N MET A 721 10.90 9.68 11.51
CA MET A 721 11.47 8.34 11.54
C MET A 721 11.04 7.49 10.35
N GLU A 722 9.84 7.71 9.82
CA GLU A 722 9.34 7.07 8.58
C GLU A 722 8.50 8.05 7.75
N SER A 723 8.47 7.84 6.42
CA SER A 723 7.65 8.62 5.50
C SER A 723 7.09 7.78 4.34
N LEU A 724 5.89 8.14 3.86
CA LEU A 724 5.19 7.39 2.81
C LEU A 724 4.19 8.25 2.03
N GLY A 725 4.41 8.40 0.73
CA GLY A 725 3.41 8.95 -0.20
C GLY A 725 2.29 7.94 -0.43
N ASN A 726 1.03 8.37 -0.28
CA ASN A 726 -0.14 7.54 -0.54
C ASN A 726 -0.84 7.94 -1.84
N CYS A 727 -1.73 7.08 -2.35
CA CYS A 727 -2.50 7.33 -3.58
C CYS A 727 -3.57 8.43 -3.38
N PRO A 728 -4.06 9.11 -4.44
CA PRO A 728 -4.99 10.24 -4.34
C PRO A 728 -6.47 9.84 -4.10
N LYS A 729 -6.78 8.54 -3.94
CA LYS A 729 -8.17 8.06 -3.75
C LYS A 729 -8.86 8.72 -2.55
N TYR A 730 -10.16 8.94 -2.70
CA TYR A 730 -11.08 9.44 -1.66
C TYR A 730 -10.79 10.88 -1.20
N LEU A 731 -10.02 11.64 -1.99
CA LEU A 731 -9.83 13.09 -1.79
C LEU A 731 -10.73 13.88 -2.72
N ASN A 732 -11.77 14.47 -2.16
CA ASN A 732 -12.53 15.50 -2.83
C ASN A 732 -11.69 16.78 -2.82
N LYS A 733 -11.65 17.48 -3.96
CA LYS A 733 -10.93 18.74 -4.03
C LYS A 733 -11.60 19.78 -3.15
N LYS A 734 -10.79 20.59 -2.49
CA LYS A 734 -11.21 21.82 -1.84
C LYS A 734 -10.16 22.89 -2.13
N ASP A 735 -10.61 24.08 -2.48
CA ASP A 735 -9.76 25.27 -2.51
C ASP A 735 -9.64 25.77 -1.06
N ILE A 736 -8.42 25.96 -0.55
CA ILE A 736 -8.15 26.15 0.88
C ILE A 736 -7.75 27.61 1.14
N ILE A 737 -8.56 28.30 1.93
CA ILE A 737 -8.41 29.72 2.25
C ILE A 737 -8.07 29.92 3.74
N PRO A 738 -7.17 30.85 4.10
CA PRO A 738 -6.89 31.16 5.50
C PRO A 738 -8.13 31.66 6.27
N ASN A 739 -8.17 31.40 7.58
CA ASN A 739 -9.25 31.80 8.48
C ASN A 739 -8.71 32.41 9.77
N GLU A 740 -9.28 33.54 10.19
CA GLU A 740 -9.01 34.12 11.51
C GLU A 740 -9.75 33.31 12.58
N MET A 741 -8.98 32.53 13.36
CA MET A 741 -9.52 31.68 14.43
C MET A 741 -10.08 32.52 15.56
N ALA A 742 -11.21 32.07 16.11
CA ALA A 742 -11.83 32.59 17.32
C ALA A 742 -12.45 31.41 18.07
N PRO A 743 -11.60 30.49 18.60
CA PRO A 743 -12.04 29.19 19.06
C PRO A 743 -13.02 29.32 20.22
N LYS A 744 -14.22 28.75 20.05
CA LYS A 744 -15.23 28.67 21.10
C LYS A 744 -15.73 27.25 21.25
N LEU A 745 -15.48 26.66 22.42
CA LEU A 745 -16.06 25.39 22.82
C LEU A 745 -17.61 25.46 22.83
N LEU A 746 -18.27 24.50 22.19
CA LEU A 746 -19.74 24.35 22.17
C LEU A 746 -20.21 23.20 23.06
N SER A 747 -19.54 22.05 23.00
CA SER A 747 -19.84 20.88 23.85
C SER A 747 -18.61 20.01 24.07
N GLU A 748 -18.53 19.39 25.25
CA GLU A 748 -17.58 18.31 25.59
C GLU A 748 -18.28 17.05 26.13
N LYS A 749 -19.62 16.98 25.97
CA LYS A 749 -20.45 15.92 26.55
C LYS A 749 -20.89 14.91 25.51
N LEU A 750 -21.16 13.70 25.99
CA LEU A 750 -22.00 12.71 25.30
C LEU A 750 -23.42 12.78 25.92
N PRO A 751 -24.50 12.51 25.14
CA PRO A 751 -24.52 12.22 23.71
C PRO A 751 -24.07 13.44 22.88
N LEU A 752 -23.74 13.20 21.61
CA LEU A 752 -23.38 14.26 20.67
C LEU A 752 -24.58 15.19 20.46
N SER A 753 -24.34 16.51 20.45
CA SER A 753 -25.39 17.51 20.18
C SER A 753 -25.82 17.48 18.71
N GLN A 754 -26.96 18.10 18.39
CA GLN A 754 -27.50 18.10 17.02
C GLN A 754 -26.49 18.68 16.01
N GLU A 755 -25.77 19.74 16.37
CA GLU A 755 -24.75 20.36 15.52
C GLU A 755 -23.58 19.40 15.20
N ALA A 756 -23.26 18.49 16.13
CA ALA A 756 -22.26 17.46 15.90
C ALA A 756 -22.78 16.32 15.00
N LEU A 757 -24.07 15.97 15.10
CA LEU A 757 -24.73 14.99 14.22
C LEU A 757 -24.91 15.53 12.79
N ASP A 758 -25.31 16.79 12.67
CA ASP A 758 -25.44 17.51 11.40
C ASP A 758 -24.07 17.56 10.70
N LEU A 759 -23.00 17.89 11.44
CA LEU A 759 -21.64 17.87 10.94
C LEU A 759 -21.19 16.48 10.48
N ILE A 760 -21.39 15.43 11.29
CA ILE A 760 -21.09 14.03 10.91
C ILE A 760 -21.82 13.62 9.63
N THR A 761 -23.04 14.11 9.42
CA THR A 761 -23.86 13.84 8.23
C THR A 761 -23.37 14.65 7.01
N ALA A 762 -22.94 15.90 7.21
CA ALA A 762 -22.51 16.80 6.14
C ALA A 762 -21.06 16.55 5.65
N VAL A 763 -20.16 16.01 6.47
CA VAL A 763 -18.76 15.82 6.07
C VAL A 763 -18.58 14.78 4.96
N ASP A 764 -17.69 15.13 4.03
CA ASP A 764 -17.23 14.28 2.95
C ASP A 764 -15.87 13.60 3.26
N MET A 765 -15.20 14.01 4.35
CA MET A 765 -13.98 13.40 4.86
C MET A 765 -13.72 13.69 6.35
N PHE A 766 -12.96 12.81 7.00
CA PHE A 766 -12.41 13.02 8.35
C PHE A 766 -10.96 12.54 8.44
N PHE A 767 -10.25 12.99 9.48
CA PHE A 767 -8.90 12.56 9.82
C PHE A 767 -8.90 11.69 11.07
N MET A 768 -8.00 10.72 11.14
CA MET A 768 -7.91 9.78 12.25
C MET A 768 -6.47 9.36 12.54
N SER A 769 -6.19 9.07 13.81
CA SER A 769 -4.88 8.60 14.26
C SER A 769 -5.00 7.41 15.20
N SER A 770 -4.00 6.52 15.14
CA SER A 770 -3.93 5.31 15.96
C SER A 770 -2.48 4.93 16.23
N THR A 771 -2.25 3.96 17.11
CA THR A 771 -0.91 3.48 17.48
C THR A 771 -0.88 1.97 17.65
N ASN A 772 0.31 1.37 17.59
CA ASN A 772 0.58 0.00 18.05
C ASN A 772 1.37 -0.03 19.37
N GLY A 773 1.53 1.11 20.04
CA GLY A 773 2.32 1.28 21.27
C GLY A 773 3.81 1.59 21.05
N VAL A 774 4.31 1.46 19.81
CA VAL A 774 5.71 1.78 19.43
C VAL A 774 5.76 2.89 18.39
N THR A 775 4.91 2.82 17.36
CA THR A 775 4.75 3.84 16.32
C THR A 775 3.30 4.31 16.22
N MET A 776 3.09 5.42 15.52
CA MET A 776 1.76 6.00 15.28
C MET A 776 1.45 6.05 13.78
N ASP A 777 0.16 6.03 13.44
CA ASP A 777 -0.34 6.34 12.10
C ASP A 777 -1.32 7.51 12.19
N THR A 778 -1.23 8.46 11.26
CA THR A 778 -2.23 9.51 11.03
C THR A 778 -2.67 9.43 9.58
N ASN A 779 -3.97 9.41 9.36
CA ASN A 779 -4.58 9.08 8.09
C ASN A 779 -5.90 9.85 7.93
N HIS A 780 -6.56 9.67 6.79
CA HIS A 780 -7.88 10.21 6.51
C HIS A 780 -8.84 9.09 6.10
N ARG A 781 -10.14 9.37 6.07
CA ARG A 781 -11.15 8.66 5.27
C ARG A 781 -12.03 9.70 4.59
N GLY A 782 -12.60 9.34 3.43
CA GLY A 782 -13.45 10.22 2.67
C GLY A 782 -14.34 9.46 1.69
N GLY A 783 -15.32 10.17 1.13
CA GLY A 783 -16.31 9.65 0.21
C GLY A 783 -17.27 10.76 -0.19
N SER A 784 -18.53 10.41 -0.44
CA SER A 784 -19.62 11.39 -0.51
C SER A 784 -20.13 11.73 0.90
N PRO A 785 -20.80 12.89 1.11
CA PRO A 785 -21.44 13.22 2.38
C PRO A 785 -22.33 12.10 2.93
N GLY A 786 -22.36 11.96 4.26
CA GLY A 786 -23.12 10.91 4.94
C GLY A 786 -22.49 9.50 4.89
N PHE A 787 -21.22 9.35 4.51
CA PHE A 787 -20.55 8.04 4.54
C PHE A 787 -20.21 7.54 5.96
N ILE A 788 -20.31 8.41 6.97
CA ILE A 788 -20.28 8.05 8.40
C ILE A 788 -21.72 7.91 8.88
N ARG A 789 -22.05 6.81 9.56
CA ARG A 789 -23.37 6.58 10.16
C ARG A 789 -23.31 6.54 11.69
N VAL A 790 -24.41 6.94 12.32
CA VAL A 790 -24.59 6.95 13.78
C VAL A 790 -25.49 5.78 14.13
N ILE A 791 -24.95 4.76 14.80
CA ILE A 791 -25.73 3.58 15.23
C ILE A 791 -26.53 3.92 16.49
N LYS A 792 -25.90 4.64 17.43
CA LYS A 792 -26.48 5.06 18.72
C LYS A 792 -25.91 6.40 19.14
N ASN A 793 -26.74 7.22 19.77
CA ASN A 793 -26.36 8.50 20.39
C ASN A 793 -27.11 8.70 21.71
N GLU A 794 -26.78 7.87 22.70
CA GLU A 794 -27.40 7.79 24.03
C GLU A 794 -26.39 8.27 25.10
N GLU A 795 -26.86 8.73 26.27
CA GLU A 795 -25.98 9.18 27.37
C GLU A 795 -24.95 8.11 27.80
N GLU A 796 -25.38 6.85 27.86
CA GLU A 796 -24.49 5.72 28.19
C GLU A 796 -23.63 5.25 27.01
N LYS A 797 -23.99 5.61 25.76
CA LYS A 797 -23.39 4.99 24.58
C LYS A 797 -23.54 5.80 23.28
N VAL A 798 -22.41 6.21 22.72
CA VAL A 798 -22.31 6.76 21.35
C VAL A 798 -21.52 5.80 20.47
N GLU A 799 -22.15 5.27 19.41
CA GLU A 799 -21.53 4.38 18.43
C GLU A 799 -21.64 4.96 17.01
N LEU A 800 -20.48 5.18 16.38
CA LEU A 800 -20.37 5.56 14.97
C LEU A 800 -19.87 4.37 14.14
N ILE A 801 -20.17 4.34 12.85
CA ILE A 801 -19.62 3.33 11.93
C ILE A 801 -19.35 3.94 10.55
N TYR A 802 -18.29 3.46 9.90
CA TYR A 802 -18.04 3.77 8.49
C TYR A 802 -17.55 2.52 7.73
N PRO A 803 -17.87 2.39 6.43
CA PRO A 803 -17.33 1.36 5.55
C PRO A 803 -15.86 1.62 5.19
N GLU A 804 -14.99 0.62 5.27
CA GLU A 804 -13.57 0.74 4.92
C GLU A 804 -13.35 0.30 3.46
N PHE A 805 -13.22 1.28 2.57
CA PHE A 805 -13.16 1.08 1.12
C PHE A 805 -11.81 0.55 0.60
N SER A 806 -11.78 0.23 -0.70
CA SER A 806 -10.64 -0.39 -1.40
C SER A 806 -9.45 0.58 -1.54
N GLY A 807 -8.70 0.76 -0.46
CA GLY A 807 -7.47 1.54 -0.39
C GLY A 807 -6.27 0.82 -1.04
N ASN A 808 -5.05 1.23 -0.70
CA ASN A 808 -3.82 0.64 -1.24
C ASN A 808 -3.35 -0.65 -0.54
N ARG A 809 -4.25 -1.30 0.23
CA ARG A 809 -4.03 -2.55 1.00
C ARG A 809 -2.83 -2.54 1.96
N LEU A 810 -2.35 -1.38 2.41
CA LEU A 810 -1.32 -1.32 3.45
C LEU A 810 -1.90 -1.75 4.80
N TYR A 811 -3.05 -1.17 5.12
CA TYR A 811 -3.82 -1.38 6.35
C TYR A 811 -3.16 -0.90 7.65
N GLN A 812 -2.15 -0.03 7.62
CA GLN A 812 -1.50 0.61 8.79
C GLN A 812 -2.49 0.96 9.93
N THR A 813 -3.47 1.85 9.66
CA THR A 813 -4.55 2.20 10.62
C THR A 813 -5.25 0.99 11.26
N LEU A 814 -5.64 -0.01 10.45
CA LEU A 814 -6.36 -1.21 10.92
C LEU A 814 -5.42 -2.23 11.59
N GLY A 815 -4.14 -2.25 11.22
CA GLY A 815 -3.11 -3.04 11.86
C GLY A 815 -2.85 -2.55 13.27
N ASN A 816 -2.73 -1.22 13.45
CA ASN A 816 -2.72 -0.58 14.77
C ASN A 816 -3.94 -1.01 15.60
N PHE A 817 -5.16 -0.90 15.06
CA PHE A 817 -6.39 -1.32 15.77
C PHE A 817 -6.45 -2.81 16.16
N LYS A 818 -5.75 -3.71 15.46
CA LYS A 818 -5.62 -5.13 15.87
C LYS A 818 -4.64 -5.37 17.02
N VAL A 819 -3.85 -4.36 17.41
CA VAL A 819 -2.88 -4.42 18.53
C VAL A 819 -3.31 -3.52 19.69
N ASN A 820 -3.75 -2.30 19.39
CA ASN A 820 -4.35 -1.35 20.33
C ASN A 820 -5.61 -0.75 19.69
N PRO A 821 -6.83 -1.15 20.11
CA PRO A 821 -8.09 -0.77 19.47
C PRO A 821 -8.57 0.64 19.88
N LEU A 822 -7.68 1.62 19.92
CA LEU A 822 -8.00 3.03 20.24
C LEU A 822 -7.82 3.95 19.03
N VAL A 823 -8.67 4.97 18.91
CA VAL A 823 -8.69 5.93 17.81
C VAL A 823 -9.00 7.35 18.28
N GLY A 824 -8.26 8.32 17.73
CA GLY A 824 -8.61 9.74 17.81
C GLY A 824 -9.05 10.26 16.43
N LEU A 825 -10.11 11.04 16.34
CA LEU A 825 -10.64 11.61 15.09
C LEU A 825 -10.67 13.14 15.16
N ALA A 826 -10.52 13.76 13.99
CA ALA A 826 -10.88 15.15 13.74
C ALA A 826 -11.82 15.22 12.53
N ILE A 827 -12.99 15.81 12.72
CA ILE A 827 -14.04 15.99 11.73
C ILE A 827 -14.19 17.50 11.48
N PRO A 828 -13.54 18.05 10.44
CA PRO A 828 -13.53 19.49 10.17
C PRO A 828 -14.69 19.93 9.27
N ASP A 829 -15.38 21.02 9.63
CA ASP A 829 -16.23 21.76 8.69
C ASP A 829 -15.41 22.80 7.93
N TYR A 830 -15.20 22.53 6.65
CA TYR A 830 -14.49 23.45 5.75
C TYR A 830 -15.28 24.75 5.48
N ASN A 831 -16.60 24.80 5.72
CA ASN A 831 -17.40 26.01 5.48
C ASN A 831 -17.27 27.03 6.63
N THR A 832 -17.35 26.55 7.88
CA THR A 832 -17.37 27.39 9.08
C THR A 832 -16.02 27.53 9.79
N ALA A 833 -15.08 26.61 9.55
CA ALA A 833 -13.88 26.36 10.38
C ALA A 833 -14.18 25.78 11.79
N ASP A 834 -15.39 25.24 11.99
CA ASP A 834 -15.75 24.46 13.17
C ASP A 834 -15.14 23.04 13.07
N VAL A 835 -14.87 22.39 14.20
CA VAL A 835 -14.26 21.05 14.24
C VAL A 835 -14.82 20.22 15.39
N LEU A 836 -15.14 18.96 15.10
CA LEU A 836 -15.49 17.94 16.08
C LEU A 836 -14.30 16.99 16.28
N TYR A 837 -13.67 17.06 17.44
CA TYR A 837 -12.68 16.10 17.91
C TYR A 837 -13.38 14.95 18.64
N LEU A 838 -12.94 13.71 18.41
CA LEU A 838 -13.42 12.53 19.12
C LEU A 838 -12.23 11.66 19.56
N THR A 839 -12.37 10.94 20.67
CA THR A 839 -11.55 9.75 20.94
C THR A 839 -12.43 8.59 21.41
N GLY A 840 -11.95 7.37 21.25
CA GLY A 840 -12.74 6.17 21.53
C GLY A 840 -12.04 4.86 21.17
N SER A 841 -12.82 3.78 21.22
CA SER A 841 -12.37 2.42 20.92
C SER A 841 -12.97 1.86 19.63
N VAL A 842 -12.30 0.88 19.01
CA VAL A 842 -12.58 0.41 17.65
C VAL A 842 -12.89 -1.08 17.58
N SER A 843 -13.92 -1.44 16.81
CA SER A 843 -14.18 -2.80 16.33
C SER A 843 -14.08 -2.86 14.80
N ILE A 844 -13.22 -3.75 14.27
CA ILE A 844 -13.14 -4.05 12.83
C ILE A 844 -14.07 -5.22 12.54
N LEU A 845 -15.14 -4.95 11.80
CA LEU A 845 -16.18 -5.91 11.40
C LEU A 845 -15.84 -6.43 10.00
N VAL A 846 -15.95 -7.75 9.77
CA VAL A 846 -15.57 -8.38 8.50
C VAL A 846 -16.64 -9.34 7.98
N GLY A 847 -16.97 -9.23 6.69
CA GLY A 847 -17.97 -10.09 6.04
C GLY A 847 -19.36 -9.88 6.64
N GLU A 848 -19.97 -10.94 7.15
CA GLU A 848 -21.31 -10.96 7.73
C GLU A 848 -21.49 -9.94 8.88
N GLU A 849 -20.46 -9.77 9.71
CA GLU A 849 -20.41 -8.77 10.79
C GLU A 849 -20.48 -7.33 10.27
N ALA A 850 -19.99 -7.06 9.06
CA ALA A 850 -20.03 -5.73 8.45
C ALA A 850 -21.36 -5.50 7.73
N SER A 851 -21.86 -6.51 7.02
CA SER A 851 -23.13 -6.44 6.29
C SER A 851 -24.36 -6.37 7.20
N SER A 852 -24.29 -6.90 8.43
CA SER A 852 -25.37 -6.81 9.42
C SER A 852 -25.56 -5.43 10.04
N TYR A 853 -24.61 -4.50 9.83
CA TYR A 853 -24.79 -3.08 10.15
C TYR A 853 -25.00 -2.24 8.88
N LEU A 854 -24.11 -2.36 7.89
CA LEU A 854 -24.10 -1.54 6.67
C LEU A 854 -24.36 -2.39 5.42
N ALA A 855 -25.44 -2.08 4.69
CA ALA A 855 -25.85 -2.87 3.52
C ALA A 855 -24.71 -3.08 2.51
N ARG A 856 -24.51 -4.33 2.07
CA ARG A 856 -23.51 -4.76 1.06
C ARG A 856 -22.05 -4.40 1.41
N THR A 857 -21.73 -4.15 2.69
CA THR A 857 -20.39 -3.77 3.14
C THR A 857 -19.59 -4.99 3.61
N LYS A 858 -18.39 -5.19 3.08
CA LYS A 858 -17.52 -6.35 3.39
C LYS A 858 -16.51 -6.12 4.51
N LEU A 859 -16.22 -4.85 4.82
CA LEU A 859 -15.27 -4.42 5.84
C LEU A 859 -15.79 -3.08 6.38
N ALA A 860 -16.08 -3.04 7.67
CA ALA A 860 -16.57 -1.84 8.35
C ALA A 860 -15.79 -1.61 9.65
N VAL A 861 -15.74 -0.35 10.07
CA VAL A 861 -15.05 0.05 11.30
C VAL A 861 -16.06 0.77 12.18
N LYS A 862 -16.45 0.12 13.28
CA LYS A 862 -17.32 0.69 14.31
C LYS A 862 -16.45 1.34 15.39
N ILE A 863 -16.84 2.53 15.83
CA ILE A 863 -16.17 3.34 16.83
C ILE A 863 -17.14 3.55 18.00
N SER A 864 -16.76 3.12 19.20
CA SER A 864 -17.43 3.48 20.44
C SER A 864 -16.74 4.72 21.02
N VAL A 865 -17.40 5.88 20.97
CA VAL A 865 -16.84 7.16 21.40
C VAL A 865 -16.79 7.22 22.93
N THR A 866 -15.66 7.65 23.50
CA THR A 866 -15.47 7.84 24.95
C THR A 866 -15.38 9.31 25.35
N SER A 867 -14.91 10.18 24.46
CA SER A 867 -14.94 11.63 24.64
C SER A 867 -15.09 12.35 23.29
N ALA A 868 -15.72 13.52 23.33
CA ALA A 868 -15.98 14.39 22.19
C ALA A 868 -15.72 15.85 22.57
N LYS A 869 -15.25 16.67 21.63
CA LYS A 869 -15.15 18.14 21.78
C LYS A 869 -15.58 18.83 20.48
N LEU A 870 -16.66 19.60 20.52
CA LEU A 870 -17.10 20.42 19.40
C LEU A 870 -16.61 21.87 19.62
N VAL A 871 -15.73 22.35 18.74
CA VAL A 871 -15.10 23.67 18.81
C VAL A 871 -15.49 24.48 17.58
N LYS A 872 -16.11 25.65 17.81
CA LYS A 872 -16.49 26.61 16.78
C LYS A 872 -15.32 27.51 16.38
N ASN A 873 -15.14 27.73 15.07
CA ASN A 873 -14.08 28.56 14.46
C ASN A 873 -12.67 28.28 15.02
N GLY A 874 -12.35 27.00 15.22
CA GLY A 874 -11.09 26.53 15.81
C GLY A 874 -9.99 26.19 14.79
N LEU A 875 -10.32 26.09 13.50
CA LEU A 875 -9.34 25.80 12.45
C LEU A 875 -8.78 27.07 11.81
N PRO A 876 -7.46 27.12 11.46
CA PRO A 876 -6.83 28.28 10.81
C PRO A 876 -7.15 28.38 9.31
N PHE A 877 -8.08 27.57 8.80
CA PHE A 877 -8.47 27.53 7.39
C PHE A 877 -9.97 27.26 7.22
N ARG A 878 -10.48 27.60 6.04
CA ARG A 878 -11.74 27.13 5.45
C ARG A 878 -11.44 26.53 4.08
N GLY A 879 -12.45 25.99 3.40
CA GLY A 879 -12.32 25.68 1.99
C GLY A 879 -13.63 25.42 1.26
N SER A 880 -13.74 25.94 0.04
CA SER A 880 -14.87 25.69 -0.86
C SER A 880 -14.72 24.37 -1.59
N LEU A 881 -15.80 23.59 -1.67
CA LEU A 881 -15.85 22.31 -2.35
C LEU A 881 -15.57 22.46 -3.86
N GLY A 882 -14.65 21.66 -4.37
CA GLY A 882 -14.37 21.48 -5.79
C GLY A 882 -14.85 20.11 -6.30
N GLU A 883 -14.11 19.52 -7.24
CA GLU A 883 -14.42 18.18 -7.77
C GLU A 883 -14.39 17.09 -6.69
N TYR A 884 -15.49 16.35 -6.53
CA TYR A 884 -15.48 15.04 -5.87
C TYR A 884 -14.44 14.10 -6.49
N SER A 885 -13.84 13.21 -5.69
CA SER A 885 -12.88 12.23 -6.21
C SER A 885 -13.62 11.23 -7.11
N PRO A 886 -13.09 10.88 -8.31
CA PRO A 886 -13.76 9.94 -9.21
C PRO A 886 -13.82 8.52 -8.61
N TYR A 887 -12.99 8.25 -7.61
CA TYR A 887 -12.99 7.03 -6.80
C TYR A 887 -13.99 7.05 -5.64
N ASN A 888 -14.85 8.07 -5.52
CA ASN A 888 -15.82 8.12 -4.42
C ASN A 888 -16.78 6.93 -4.50
N PRO A 889 -16.93 6.16 -3.42
CA PRO A 889 -17.81 5.01 -3.38
C PRO A 889 -19.27 5.45 -3.19
N PRO A 890 -20.25 4.59 -3.54
CA PRO A 890 -21.64 4.80 -3.16
C PRO A 890 -21.78 4.84 -1.63
N VAL A 891 -22.62 5.75 -1.15
CA VAL A 891 -22.97 5.86 0.28
C VAL A 891 -23.63 4.56 0.73
N ARG A 892 -23.25 4.06 1.91
CA ARG A 892 -23.85 2.86 2.51
C ARG A 892 -24.68 3.28 3.72
N HIS A 893 -25.91 2.82 3.74
CA HIS A 893 -26.89 3.08 4.80
C HIS A 893 -26.86 1.97 5.85
N LEU A 894 -27.29 2.29 7.07
CA LEU A 894 -27.56 1.26 8.08
C LEU A 894 -28.74 0.40 7.65
N LEU A 895 -28.74 -0.89 8.02
CA LEU A 895 -29.94 -1.73 7.86
C LEU A 895 -31.13 -1.27 8.72
N SER A 896 -30.91 -0.38 9.69
CA SER A 896 -31.97 0.29 10.47
C SER A 896 -32.39 1.65 9.93
N GLU A 897 -31.76 2.16 8.86
CA GLU A 897 -32.16 3.40 8.16
C GLU A 897 -33.16 3.13 7.02
N HIS A 898 -33.41 1.87 6.67
CA HIS A 898 -34.30 1.44 5.59
C HIS A 898 -35.22 0.33 6.11
N ASP A 899 -36.45 0.25 5.61
CA ASP A 899 -37.39 -0.78 6.02
C ASP A 899 -36.89 -2.20 5.71
N ALA A 900 -37.28 -3.16 6.56
CA ALA A 900 -36.67 -4.49 6.68
C ALA A 900 -37.04 -5.45 5.52
N HIS A 901 -36.73 -5.07 4.28
CA HIS A 901 -37.07 -5.79 3.04
C HIS A 901 -35.86 -6.16 2.16
N ILE A 902 -34.63 -5.85 2.60
CA ILE A 902 -33.47 -6.69 2.26
C ILE A 902 -33.47 -7.83 3.28
N GLY A 903 -34.15 -8.94 2.95
CA GLY A 903 -34.13 -10.15 3.77
C GLY A 903 -32.71 -10.70 3.95
N ASP A 904 -32.49 -11.47 5.02
CA ASP A 904 -31.17 -11.87 5.52
C ASP A 904 -30.17 -12.24 4.41
N ALA A 905 -28.97 -11.64 4.49
CA ALA A 905 -27.86 -11.91 3.56
C ALA A 905 -27.31 -13.35 3.66
N SER A 906 -27.85 -14.19 4.55
CA SER A 906 -27.62 -15.63 4.58
C SER A 906 -28.35 -16.30 3.41
N SER A 907 -27.58 -16.71 2.39
CA SER A 907 -28.10 -17.32 1.17
C SER A 907 -28.97 -18.55 1.42
N ASN A 908 -30.23 -18.52 0.97
CA ASN A 908 -31.13 -19.70 0.94
C ASN A 908 -30.75 -20.76 -0.12
N GLY A 909 -29.52 -20.74 -0.65
CA GLY A 909 -29.04 -21.64 -1.70
C GLY A 909 -29.71 -21.44 -3.06
N ILE A 910 -30.38 -20.30 -3.28
CA ILE A 910 -31.10 -20.00 -4.53
C ILE A 910 -30.10 -19.47 -5.59
N SER A 911 -30.12 -20.07 -6.79
CA SER A 911 -29.34 -19.62 -7.95
C SER A 911 -30.24 -19.36 -9.16
N ALA A 912 -29.89 -18.35 -9.95
CA ALA A 912 -30.57 -17.96 -11.18
C ALA A 912 -29.71 -18.37 -12.39
N SER A 913 -30.10 -19.47 -13.05
CA SER A 913 -29.47 -19.95 -14.28
C SER A 913 -29.97 -19.16 -15.48
N PHE A 914 -29.08 -18.50 -16.21
CA PHE A 914 -29.43 -17.73 -17.39
C PHE A 914 -29.93 -18.62 -18.54
N SER A 915 -31.10 -18.30 -19.09
CA SER A 915 -31.81 -19.10 -20.10
C SER A 915 -31.93 -18.40 -21.45
N LYS A 916 -32.43 -17.16 -21.49
CA LYS A 916 -32.74 -16.44 -22.75
C LYS A 916 -32.42 -14.95 -22.65
N ARG A 917 -31.87 -14.36 -23.73
CA ARG A 917 -31.82 -12.90 -23.96
C ARG A 917 -32.67 -12.54 -25.17
N GLU A 918 -33.55 -11.57 -25.02
CA GLU A 918 -34.31 -10.92 -26.09
C GLU A 918 -33.79 -9.48 -26.23
N VAL A 919 -33.25 -9.12 -27.39
CA VAL A 919 -32.80 -7.74 -27.66
C VAL A 919 -34.02 -6.95 -28.13
N LEU A 920 -34.49 -5.98 -27.34
CA LEU A 920 -35.69 -5.20 -27.66
C LEU A 920 -35.32 -3.90 -28.38
N THR A 921 -34.23 -3.24 -27.95
CA THR A 921 -33.75 -2.00 -28.54
C THR A 921 -32.20 -1.98 -28.58
N PRO A 922 -31.56 -0.98 -29.22
CA PRO A 922 -30.11 -0.79 -29.09
C PRO A 922 -29.64 -0.60 -27.64
N SER A 923 -30.54 -0.15 -26.75
CA SER A 923 -30.23 0.18 -25.34
C SER A 923 -30.90 -0.73 -24.29
N ILE A 924 -31.92 -1.52 -24.66
CA ILE A 924 -32.76 -2.31 -23.75
C ILE A 924 -32.83 -3.79 -24.18
N ASP A 925 -32.74 -4.68 -23.21
CA ASP A 925 -32.83 -6.14 -23.37
C ASP A 925 -33.75 -6.74 -22.29
N ARG A 926 -34.38 -7.87 -22.60
CA ARG A 926 -35.04 -8.75 -21.63
C ARG A 926 -34.22 -10.02 -21.41
N TYR A 927 -34.09 -10.43 -20.16
CA TYR A 927 -33.35 -11.61 -19.73
C TYR A 927 -34.24 -12.55 -18.93
N THR A 928 -34.31 -13.80 -19.36
CA THR A 928 -34.97 -14.90 -18.65
C THR A 928 -33.95 -15.70 -17.86
N PHE A 929 -34.23 -15.95 -16.58
CA PHE A 929 -33.49 -16.87 -15.73
C PHE A 929 -34.43 -17.96 -15.18
N GLU A 930 -33.91 -19.17 -15.03
CA GLU A 930 -34.54 -20.27 -14.31
C GLU A 930 -33.94 -20.37 -12.90
N LEU A 931 -34.81 -20.39 -11.88
CA LEU A 931 -34.45 -20.41 -10.48
C LEU A 931 -34.31 -21.85 -9.97
N SER A 932 -33.12 -22.16 -9.46
CA SER A 932 -32.76 -23.40 -8.79
C SER A 932 -32.64 -23.14 -7.29
N SER A 933 -33.04 -24.11 -6.46
CA SER A 933 -32.96 -24.01 -4.99
C SER A 933 -33.08 -25.39 -4.34
N PRO A 934 -32.35 -25.68 -3.25
CA PRO A 934 -32.53 -26.90 -2.46
C PRO A 934 -33.79 -26.86 -1.56
N GLN A 935 -34.39 -25.67 -1.37
CA GLN A 935 -35.63 -25.48 -0.60
C GLN A 935 -36.75 -24.91 -1.50
N PRO A 936 -38.04 -25.06 -1.14
CA PRO A 936 -39.14 -24.43 -1.86
C PRO A 936 -38.95 -22.91 -1.95
N ILE A 937 -38.91 -22.38 -3.18
CA ILE A 937 -38.73 -20.94 -3.41
C ILE A 937 -39.99 -20.21 -2.94
N LYS A 938 -39.83 -19.31 -1.96
CA LYS A 938 -40.92 -18.42 -1.51
C LYS A 938 -41.37 -17.56 -2.69
N SER A 939 -42.66 -17.56 -3.00
CA SER A 939 -43.20 -16.76 -4.12
C SER A 939 -42.90 -15.27 -3.90
N TRP A 940 -42.41 -14.63 -4.95
CA TRP A 940 -42.47 -13.17 -5.08
C TRP A 940 -43.90 -12.74 -5.48
N HIS A 941 -44.16 -11.45 -5.39
CA HIS A 941 -45.39 -10.81 -5.86
C HIS A 941 -45.11 -9.94 -7.08
N ALA A 942 -46.12 -9.68 -7.90
CA ALA A 942 -46.01 -8.71 -8.99
C ALA A 942 -45.61 -7.33 -8.44
N GLY A 943 -44.70 -6.64 -9.14
CA GLY A 943 -44.10 -5.38 -8.71
C GLY A 943 -42.81 -5.53 -7.89
N GLN A 944 -42.52 -6.69 -7.30
CA GLN A 944 -41.28 -6.90 -6.53
C GLN A 944 -40.03 -6.97 -7.41
N TYR A 945 -38.88 -6.65 -6.82
CA TYR A 945 -37.56 -6.82 -7.42
C TYR A 945 -36.88 -8.12 -7.00
N ILE A 946 -35.94 -8.58 -7.83
CA ILE A 946 -34.94 -9.60 -7.50
C ILE A 946 -33.57 -8.93 -7.33
N THR A 947 -32.80 -9.37 -6.33
CA THR A 947 -31.41 -8.93 -6.13
C THR A 947 -30.45 -10.08 -6.42
N LEU A 948 -29.48 -9.81 -7.30
CA LEU A 948 -28.56 -10.77 -7.90
C LEU A 948 -27.10 -10.34 -7.66
N ASP A 949 -26.22 -11.27 -7.32
CA ASP A 949 -24.78 -11.04 -7.12
C ASP A 949 -23.96 -11.46 -8.36
N PHE A 950 -23.37 -10.49 -9.06
CA PHE A 950 -22.53 -10.75 -10.22
C PHE A 950 -21.01 -10.66 -9.93
N GLU A 951 -20.57 -10.54 -8.67
CA GLU A 951 -19.16 -10.33 -8.35
C GLU A 951 -18.27 -11.44 -8.92
N GLN A 952 -18.68 -12.70 -8.79
CA GLN A 952 -17.87 -13.85 -9.23
C GLN A 952 -17.64 -13.90 -10.76
N GLU A 953 -18.50 -13.24 -11.53
CA GLU A 953 -18.53 -13.25 -13.00
C GLU A 953 -17.98 -11.94 -13.62
N VAL A 954 -18.10 -10.81 -12.91
CA VAL A 954 -17.81 -9.46 -13.42
C VAL A 954 -16.60 -8.81 -12.72
N SER A 955 -16.25 -9.24 -11.51
CA SER A 955 -15.13 -8.66 -10.76
C SER A 955 -13.79 -9.06 -11.36
N ASN A 956 -13.00 -8.07 -11.78
CA ASN A 956 -11.61 -8.25 -12.17
C ASN A 956 -10.67 -8.44 -10.96
N GLY A 957 -11.22 -8.68 -9.77
CA GLY A 957 -10.50 -8.68 -8.50
C GLY A 957 -10.03 -7.27 -8.10
N TYR A 958 -8.97 -7.21 -7.29
CA TYR A 958 -8.43 -5.93 -6.83
C TYR A 958 -7.48 -5.31 -7.85
N SER A 959 -7.81 -4.10 -8.30
CA SER A 959 -6.81 -3.15 -8.79
C SER A 959 -6.50 -2.07 -7.74
N HIS A 960 -5.25 -1.60 -7.73
CA HIS A 960 -4.88 -0.44 -6.92
C HIS A 960 -5.48 0.86 -7.48
N MET A 961 -5.44 1.06 -8.80
CA MET A 961 -6.02 2.20 -9.52
C MET A 961 -6.67 1.69 -10.81
N ALA A 962 -7.71 2.36 -11.27
CA ALA A 962 -8.47 1.99 -12.46
C ALA A 962 -8.91 3.26 -13.18
N ASP A 963 -7.96 4.07 -13.66
CA ASP A 963 -8.24 5.44 -14.12
C ASP A 963 -9.12 5.50 -15.38
N HIS A 964 -9.42 4.35 -16.01
CA HIS A 964 -10.39 4.19 -17.11
C HIS A 964 -11.83 3.91 -16.64
N ASP A 965 -12.00 3.34 -15.44
CA ASP A 965 -13.29 3.13 -14.76
C ASP A 965 -13.06 3.19 -13.23
N PRO A 966 -12.96 4.40 -12.65
CA PRO A 966 -12.63 4.56 -11.24
C PRO A 966 -13.68 3.98 -10.27
N GLN A 967 -14.93 3.86 -10.72
CA GLN A 967 -16.06 3.37 -9.92
C GLN A 967 -16.03 1.84 -9.76
N SER A 968 -15.56 1.11 -10.78
CA SER A 968 -15.41 -0.37 -10.74
C SER A 968 -14.67 -0.92 -9.52
N ILE A 969 -13.81 -0.13 -8.87
CA ILE A 969 -13.07 -0.52 -7.67
C ILE A 969 -13.95 -0.63 -6.41
N ASN A 970 -15.06 0.10 -6.36
CA ASN A 970 -15.98 0.14 -5.22
C ASN A 970 -17.39 -0.37 -5.58
N ASP A 971 -17.58 -0.82 -6.81
CA ASP A 971 -18.75 -1.56 -7.25
C ASP A 971 -18.82 -2.89 -6.48
N ASP A 972 -20.00 -3.22 -5.93
CA ASP A 972 -20.24 -4.52 -5.31
C ASP A 972 -20.66 -5.59 -6.34
N TYR A 973 -20.95 -5.18 -7.58
CA TYR A 973 -21.54 -5.97 -8.66
C TYR A 973 -22.89 -6.62 -8.31
N VAL A 974 -23.46 -6.30 -7.16
CA VAL A 974 -24.81 -6.68 -6.76
C VAL A 974 -25.77 -5.74 -7.46
N ARG A 975 -26.77 -6.27 -8.15
CA ARG A 975 -27.79 -5.47 -8.83
C ARG A 975 -29.19 -5.94 -8.49
N THR A 976 -30.06 -4.95 -8.32
CA THR A 976 -31.47 -5.11 -8.01
C THR A 976 -32.24 -4.74 -9.27
N PHE A 977 -33.14 -5.62 -9.71
CA PHE A 977 -33.92 -5.45 -10.94
C PHE A 977 -35.38 -5.79 -10.64
N THR A 978 -36.32 -4.93 -11.03
CA THR A 978 -37.75 -5.26 -10.93
C THR A 978 -38.04 -6.52 -11.75
N VAL A 979 -38.80 -7.45 -11.17
CA VAL A 979 -39.27 -8.61 -11.93
C VAL A 979 -40.36 -8.15 -12.89
N SER A 980 -40.07 -8.27 -14.19
CA SER A 980 -40.96 -7.83 -15.28
C SER A 980 -41.95 -8.90 -15.74
N SER A 981 -41.86 -10.12 -15.20
CA SER A 981 -42.83 -11.21 -15.39
C SER A 981 -43.76 -11.36 -14.17
N PRO A 982 -45.06 -11.67 -14.35
CA PRO A 982 -45.91 -12.05 -13.22
C PRO A 982 -45.38 -13.30 -12.50
N PRO A 983 -45.69 -13.50 -11.21
CA PRO A 983 -45.33 -14.71 -10.46
C PRO A 983 -46.15 -15.92 -10.95
N GLY A 984 -45.69 -16.54 -12.04
CA GLY A 984 -46.25 -17.76 -12.62
C GLY A 984 -45.77 -19.03 -11.91
N ASN A 985 -45.11 -19.94 -12.64
CA ASN A 985 -44.66 -21.25 -12.14
C ASN A 985 -43.55 -21.22 -11.04
N HIS A 986 -43.30 -20.07 -10.40
CA HIS A 986 -42.28 -19.79 -9.37
C HIS A 986 -40.82 -20.18 -9.71
N LYS A 987 -40.55 -20.64 -10.94
CA LYS A 987 -39.23 -21.05 -11.43
C LYS A 987 -38.65 -20.13 -12.50
N GLU A 988 -39.48 -19.50 -13.33
CA GLU A 988 -38.99 -18.57 -14.36
C GLU A 988 -39.13 -17.13 -13.86
N VAL A 989 -38.06 -16.34 -13.98
CA VAL A 989 -38.04 -14.91 -13.66
C VAL A 989 -37.48 -14.14 -14.85
N GLN A 990 -38.19 -13.09 -15.29
CA GLN A 990 -37.77 -12.23 -16.39
C GLN A 990 -37.48 -10.81 -15.90
N ILE A 991 -36.28 -10.29 -16.19
CA ILE A 991 -35.91 -8.90 -15.95
C ILE A 991 -35.75 -8.17 -17.28
N THR A 992 -36.27 -6.95 -17.39
CA THR A 992 -36.10 -6.08 -18.57
C THR A 992 -35.24 -4.90 -18.14
N THR A 993 -34.08 -4.70 -18.77
CA THR A 993 -33.04 -3.81 -18.24
C THR A 993 -32.46 -2.90 -19.33
N ARG A 994 -32.03 -1.69 -18.95
CA ARG A 994 -31.29 -0.78 -19.82
C ARG A 994 -29.80 -0.98 -19.62
N LYS A 995 -29.03 -0.90 -20.70
CA LYS A 995 -27.58 -1.09 -20.74
C LYS A 995 -26.84 0.06 -20.02
N HIS A 996 -26.68 -0.06 -18.70
CA HIS A 996 -25.91 0.82 -17.81
C HIS A 996 -24.96 0.04 -16.89
N GLY A 997 -23.74 0.55 -16.69
CA GLY A 997 -22.73 -0.05 -15.79
C GLY A 997 -22.16 -1.42 -16.21
N PRO A 998 -21.26 -2.02 -15.41
CA PRO A 998 -20.55 -3.26 -15.77
C PRO A 998 -21.47 -4.48 -15.96
N VAL A 999 -22.42 -4.69 -15.04
CA VAL A 999 -23.28 -5.90 -14.98
C VAL A 999 -24.18 -6.05 -16.21
N THR A 1000 -24.88 -5.00 -16.64
CA THR A 1000 -25.75 -5.10 -17.84
C THR A 1000 -24.92 -5.17 -19.13
N ASN A 1001 -23.73 -4.57 -19.15
CA ASN A 1001 -22.77 -4.74 -20.26
C ASN A 1001 -22.25 -6.17 -20.36
N PHE A 1002 -21.98 -6.84 -19.22
CA PHE A 1002 -21.66 -8.26 -19.16
C PHE A 1002 -22.84 -9.09 -19.69
N LEU A 1003 -24.05 -8.90 -19.16
CA LEU A 1003 -25.27 -9.59 -19.61
C LEU A 1003 -25.56 -9.40 -21.11
N ARG A 1004 -25.34 -8.21 -21.69
CA ARG A 1004 -25.48 -7.95 -23.14
C ARG A 1004 -24.42 -8.67 -23.99
N LYS A 1005 -23.20 -8.84 -23.45
CA LYS A 1005 -22.09 -9.53 -24.13
C LYS A 1005 -22.09 -11.05 -23.92
N HIS A 1006 -22.74 -11.56 -22.88
CA HIS A 1006 -22.66 -12.98 -22.51
C HIS A 1006 -23.12 -13.91 -23.63
N ASN A 1007 -22.48 -15.08 -23.72
CA ASN A 1007 -22.78 -16.10 -24.72
C ASN A 1007 -23.79 -17.10 -24.16
N SER A 1008 -25.02 -17.14 -24.70
CA SER A 1008 -26.09 -18.03 -24.23
C SER A 1008 -25.81 -19.53 -24.40
N ARG A 1009 -24.71 -19.92 -25.04
CA ARG A 1009 -24.23 -21.32 -25.07
C ARG A 1009 -23.39 -21.70 -23.83
N VAL A 1010 -23.04 -20.73 -22.99
CA VAL A 1010 -22.28 -20.91 -21.75
C VAL A 1010 -23.24 -20.79 -20.57
N ARG A 1011 -23.35 -21.85 -19.76
CA ARG A 1011 -24.10 -21.81 -18.49
C ARG A 1011 -23.54 -20.68 -17.63
N LEU A 1012 -24.43 -19.79 -17.21
CA LEU A 1012 -24.16 -18.70 -16.29
C LEU A 1012 -25.17 -18.83 -15.16
N GLU A 1013 -24.68 -18.87 -13.93
CA GLU A 1013 -25.49 -19.20 -12.76
C GLU A 1013 -25.19 -18.20 -11.65
N ILE A 1014 -26.15 -17.32 -11.42
CA ILE A 1014 -25.99 -16.12 -10.59
C ILE A 1014 -26.61 -16.36 -9.20
N PRO A 1015 -25.87 -16.18 -8.09
CA PRO A 1015 -26.46 -16.25 -6.76
C PRO A 1015 -27.60 -15.22 -6.58
N VAL A 1016 -28.73 -15.68 -6.05
CA VAL A 1016 -29.88 -14.83 -5.72
C VAL A 1016 -29.78 -14.47 -4.23
N ILE A 1017 -29.66 -13.17 -3.94
CA ILE A 1017 -29.67 -12.69 -2.55
C ILE A 1017 -31.11 -12.75 -2.00
N GLY A 1018 -32.09 -12.30 -2.79
CA GLY A 1018 -33.50 -12.39 -2.42
C GLY A 1018 -34.43 -11.55 -3.29
N PHE A 1019 -35.70 -11.52 -2.89
CA PHE A 1019 -36.73 -10.66 -3.46
C PHE A 1019 -37.16 -9.60 -2.44
N GLY A 1020 -37.51 -8.40 -2.91
CA GLY A 1020 -37.95 -7.28 -2.07
C GLY A 1020 -38.79 -6.27 -2.87
N GLY A 1021 -38.99 -5.08 -2.31
CA GLY A 1021 -39.88 -4.05 -2.85
C GLY A 1021 -41.10 -3.85 -1.96
N GLU A 1022 -41.55 -2.60 -1.85
CA GLU A 1022 -42.56 -2.18 -0.88
C GLU A 1022 -43.97 -2.72 -1.20
N GLU A 1023 -44.73 -3.09 -0.17
CA GLU A 1023 -46.16 -3.38 -0.35
C GLU A 1023 -46.94 -2.11 -0.75
N GLY A 1024 -46.44 -0.93 -0.37
CA GLY A 1024 -46.98 0.38 -0.75
C GLY A 1024 -46.88 0.70 -2.25
N PHE A 1025 -45.98 0.05 -3.00
CA PHE A 1025 -45.80 0.28 -4.44
C PHE A 1025 -46.62 -0.66 -5.33
N ARG A 1026 -47.41 -1.56 -4.73
CA ARG A 1026 -48.37 -2.40 -5.48
C ARG A 1026 -49.61 -1.60 -5.87
N ILE A 1027 -50.05 -1.77 -7.11
CA ILE A 1027 -51.29 -1.20 -7.64
C ILE A 1027 -52.48 -1.93 -7.00
N PRO A 1028 -53.42 -1.22 -6.32
CA PRO A 1028 -54.61 -1.84 -5.75
C PRO A 1028 -55.46 -2.55 -6.82
N LEU A 1029 -55.94 -3.75 -6.51
CA LEU A 1029 -56.77 -4.54 -7.43
C LEU A 1029 -58.28 -4.30 -7.25
N GLU A 1030 -58.66 -3.20 -6.58
CA GLU A 1030 -60.03 -2.86 -6.23
C GLU A 1030 -60.76 -2.16 -7.39
N PRO A 1031 -61.85 -2.72 -7.95
CA PRO A 1031 -62.54 -2.12 -9.10
C PRO A 1031 -63.26 -0.80 -8.82
N GLN A 1032 -63.41 -0.44 -7.53
CA GLN A 1032 -64.03 0.81 -7.06
C GLN A 1032 -63.05 1.63 -6.19
N GLY A 1033 -61.76 1.31 -6.25
CA GLY A 1033 -60.71 1.99 -5.49
C GLY A 1033 -60.34 3.39 -6.05
N PRO A 1034 -59.41 4.10 -5.38
CA PRO A 1034 -58.83 5.35 -5.89
C PRO A 1034 -58.15 5.13 -7.25
N GLN A 1035 -58.24 6.12 -8.15
CA GLN A 1035 -57.64 6.01 -9.48
C GLN A 1035 -56.12 5.89 -9.37
N SER A 1036 -55.57 4.80 -9.90
CA SER A 1036 -54.13 4.51 -9.82
C SER A 1036 -53.43 5.03 -11.06
N ILE A 1037 -52.51 5.98 -10.88
CA ILE A 1037 -51.82 6.68 -11.98
C ILE A 1037 -50.35 6.36 -11.90
N PHE A 1038 -49.84 5.62 -12.89
CA PHE A 1038 -48.43 5.24 -12.95
C PHE A 1038 -47.68 6.16 -13.91
N ILE A 1039 -46.57 6.74 -13.45
CA ILE A 1039 -45.71 7.61 -14.26
C ILE A 1039 -44.35 6.92 -14.42
N ALA A 1040 -44.08 6.45 -15.65
CA ALA A 1040 -42.92 5.64 -15.98
C ALA A 1040 -41.97 6.36 -16.96
N ALA A 1041 -40.67 6.11 -16.87
CA ALA A 1041 -39.71 6.56 -17.88
C ALA A 1041 -38.72 5.45 -18.29
N GLY A 1042 -38.58 5.23 -19.60
CA GLY A 1042 -37.71 4.17 -20.13
C GLY A 1042 -38.11 2.80 -19.60
N VAL A 1043 -37.15 2.10 -18.97
CA VAL A 1043 -37.37 0.80 -18.31
C VAL A 1043 -38.15 0.87 -17.00
N GLY A 1044 -38.44 2.05 -16.45
CA GLY A 1044 -39.30 2.22 -15.27
C GLY A 1044 -40.76 1.74 -15.45
N ILE A 1045 -41.09 1.20 -16.63
CA ILE A 1045 -42.31 0.43 -16.88
C ILE A 1045 -42.31 -0.95 -16.20
N THR A 1046 -41.15 -1.49 -15.81
CA THR A 1046 -41.04 -2.88 -15.31
C THR A 1046 -41.93 -3.25 -14.12
N PRO A 1047 -42.24 -2.38 -13.14
CA PRO A 1047 -43.19 -2.70 -12.07
C PRO A 1047 -44.60 -2.92 -12.61
N VAL A 1048 -44.98 -2.21 -13.68
CA VAL A 1048 -46.28 -2.34 -14.34
C VAL A 1048 -46.36 -3.62 -15.17
N LEU A 1049 -45.28 -4.04 -15.85
CA LEU A 1049 -45.30 -5.23 -16.71
C LEU A 1049 -45.75 -6.51 -15.98
N ALA A 1050 -45.33 -6.70 -14.73
CA ALA A 1050 -45.76 -7.85 -13.92
C ALA A 1050 -47.17 -7.69 -13.33
N GLN A 1051 -47.65 -6.45 -13.10
CA GLN A 1051 -48.93 -6.16 -12.43
C GLN A 1051 -50.10 -5.98 -13.41
N ALA A 1052 -49.85 -5.44 -14.60
CA ALA A 1052 -50.88 -5.05 -15.57
C ALA A 1052 -51.89 -6.16 -15.94
N PRO A 1053 -51.51 -7.46 -16.08
CA PRO A 1053 -52.50 -8.51 -16.32
C PRO A 1053 -53.59 -8.59 -15.25
N ALA A 1054 -53.22 -8.44 -13.97
CA ALA A 1054 -54.18 -8.46 -12.85
C ALA A 1054 -55.00 -7.15 -12.78
N VAL A 1055 -54.36 -5.99 -13.03
CA VAL A 1055 -55.02 -4.68 -13.07
C VAL A 1055 -56.11 -4.64 -14.16
N ILE A 1056 -55.80 -5.15 -15.36
CA ILE A 1056 -56.72 -5.24 -16.50
C ILE A 1056 -57.83 -6.27 -16.23
N GLN A 1057 -57.49 -7.45 -15.71
CA GLN A 1057 -58.47 -8.50 -15.39
C GLN A 1057 -59.51 -8.05 -14.36
N ASN A 1058 -59.09 -7.31 -13.32
CA ASN A 1058 -59.99 -6.78 -12.29
C ASN A 1058 -60.66 -5.45 -12.69
N LYS A 1059 -60.37 -4.90 -13.88
CA LYS A 1059 -60.93 -3.62 -14.38
C LYS A 1059 -60.68 -2.44 -13.42
N VAL A 1060 -59.49 -2.40 -12.82
CA VAL A 1060 -59.06 -1.31 -11.93
C VAL A 1060 -59.07 0.03 -12.67
N PRO A 1061 -59.50 1.14 -12.04
CA PRO A 1061 -59.36 2.48 -12.61
C PRO A 1061 -57.87 2.87 -12.67
N PHE A 1062 -57.24 2.60 -13.80
CA PHE A 1062 -55.79 2.72 -14.02
C PHE A 1062 -55.45 3.62 -15.22
N ALA A 1063 -54.40 4.43 -15.10
CA ALA A 1063 -53.81 5.20 -16.18
C ALA A 1063 -52.28 5.15 -16.13
N LEU A 1064 -51.63 5.03 -17.29
CA LEU A 1064 -50.18 5.00 -17.44
C LEU A 1064 -49.71 6.20 -18.27
N LEU A 1065 -48.86 7.05 -17.69
CA LEU A 1065 -48.12 8.10 -18.38
C LEU A 1065 -46.67 7.62 -18.58
N TRP A 1066 -46.32 7.17 -19.78
CA TRP A 1066 -45.01 6.55 -20.05
C TRP A 1066 -44.17 7.42 -20.99
N THR A 1067 -42.96 7.80 -20.56
CA THR A 1067 -42.01 8.56 -21.38
C THR A 1067 -40.93 7.65 -21.97
N LEU A 1068 -40.79 7.65 -23.29
CA LEU A 1068 -39.75 6.96 -24.05
C LEU A 1068 -38.93 7.92 -24.92
N ARG A 1069 -37.79 7.42 -25.40
CA ARG A 1069 -37.06 8.00 -26.54
C ARG A 1069 -37.51 7.33 -27.84
N ASN A 1070 -37.40 8.02 -28.98
CA ASN A 1070 -37.69 7.44 -30.29
C ASN A 1070 -36.90 6.14 -30.55
N GLU A 1071 -35.63 6.08 -30.10
CA GLU A 1071 -34.75 4.90 -30.19
C GLU A 1071 -35.23 3.66 -29.40
N ASP A 1072 -36.12 3.85 -28.41
CA ASP A 1072 -36.63 2.78 -27.55
C ASP A 1072 -38.12 2.45 -27.81
N LEU A 1073 -38.77 3.07 -28.81
CA LEU A 1073 -40.17 2.78 -29.18
C LEU A 1073 -40.50 1.29 -29.39
N PRO A 1074 -39.62 0.42 -29.93
CA PRO A 1074 -39.91 -1.01 -30.04
C PRO A 1074 -40.21 -1.72 -28.71
N LEU A 1075 -39.78 -1.16 -27.57
CA LEU A 1075 -40.19 -1.66 -26.24
C LEU A 1075 -41.70 -1.49 -26.01
N ALA A 1076 -42.32 -0.42 -26.53
CA ALA A 1076 -43.76 -0.21 -26.44
C ALA A 1076 -44.53 -1.22 -27.32
N SER A 1077 -44.07 -1.45 -28.57
CA SER A 1077 -44.69 -2.46 -29.45
C SER A 1077 -44.60 -3.89 -28.89
N ASP A 1078 -43.47 -4.29 -28.31
CA ASP A 1078 -43.33 -5.58 -27.59
C ASP A 1078 -44.23 -5.63 -26.34
N THR A 1079 -44.32 -4.52 -25.58
CA THR A 1079 -45.16 -4.43 -24.38
C THR A 1079 -46.65 -4.58 -24.70
N PHE A 1080 -47.17 -3.82 -25.68
CA PHE A 1080 -48.58 -3.83 -26.03
C PHE A 1080 -49.02 -5.13 -26.73
N SER A 1081 -48.13 -5.77 -27.50
CA SER A 1081 -48.43 -7.08 -28.10
C SER A 1081 -48.46 -8.22 -27.07
N ARG A 1082 -47.68 -8.12 -25.97
CA ARG A 1082 -47.69 -9.10 -24.87
C ARG A 1082 -48.78 -8.86 -23.83
N ILE A 1083 -49.26 -7.63 -23.65
CA ILE A 1083 -50.27 -7.27 -22.65
C ILE A 1083 -51.47 -6.57 -23.32
N PRO A 1084 -52.39 -7.34 -23.94
CA PRO A 1084 -53.59 -6.78 -24.57
C PRO A 1084 -54.42 -5.93 -23.61
N GLY A 1085 -54.84 -4.75 -24.06
CA GLY A 1085 -55.61 -3.78 -23.26
C GLY A 1085 -54.78 -2.74 -22.50
N LEU A 1086 -53.46 -2.93 -22.34
CA LEU A 1086 -52.61 -1.92 -21.70
C LEU A 1086 -52.47 -0.64 -22.53
N ALA A 1087 -52.43 -0.76 -23.87
CA ALA A 1087 -52.27 0.36 -24.79
C ALA A 1087 -53.36 1.44 -24.62
N SER A 1088 -54.63 1.04 -24.51
CA SER A 1088 -55.77 1.94 -24.28
C SER A 1088 -55.78 2.63 -22.91
N MET A 1089 -55.00 2.14 -21.95
CA MET A 1089 -54.78 2.79 -20.64
C MET A 1089 -53.51 3.68 -20.64
N THR A 1090 -52.78 3.75 -21.76
CA THR A 1090 -51.46 4.39 -21.86
C THR A 1090 -51.53 5.69 -22.65
N THR A 1091 -50.91 6.75 -22.12
CA THR A 1091 -50.45 7.92 -22.89
C THR A 1091 -48.92 7.86 -22.99
N LEU A 1092 -48.41 7.86 -24.23
CA LEU A 1092 -47.00 7.64 -24.54
C LEU A 1092 -46.32 8.95 -24.97
N PHE A 1093 -45.41 9.46 -24.15
CA PHE A 1093 -44.62 10.67 -24.41
C PHE A 1093 -43.31 10.31 -25.12
N VAL A 1094 -43.13 10.79 -26.34
CA VAL A 1094 -41.99 10.42 -27.22
C VAL A 1094 -41.00 11.57 -27.32
N THR A 1095 -39.71 11.26 -27.12
CA THR A 1095 -38.63 12.24 -27.01
C THR A 1095 -37.45 11.95 -27.96
N GLY A 1096 -36.76 12.99 -28.42
CA GLY A 1096 -35.74 12.93 -29.47
C GLY A 1096 -36.28 13.41 -30.82
N GLN A 1097 -35.45 13.39 -31.87
CA GLN A 1097 -35.94 13.64 -33.23
C GLN A 1097 -36.63 12.38 -33.77
N PRO A 1098 -37.82 12.50 -34.39
CA PRO A 1098 -38.57 11.36 -34.91
C PRO A 1098 -38.02 10.92 -36.27
N ASP A 1099 -37.14 9.92 -36.27
CA ASP A 1099 -36.69 9.28 -37.50
C ASP A 1099 -37.72 8.21 -37.91
N LYS A 1100 -38.48 8.53 -38.97
CA LYS A 1100 -39.65 7.80 -39.54
C LYS A 1100 -40.87 7.65 -38.62
N GLY A 1101 -42.06 7.96 -39.17
CA GLY A 1101 -43.35 7.90 -38.45
C GLY A 1101 -43.85 6.50 -38.10
N GLU A 1102 -43.42 5.48 -38.85
CA GLU A 1102 -44.02 4.13 -38.90
C GLU A 1102 -44.22 3.46 -37.51
N LEU A 1103 -43.28 3.67 -36.57
CA LEU A 1103 -43.35 3.12 -35.21
C LEU A 1103 -44.30 3.90 -34.28
N VAL A 1104 -44.47 5.21 -34.50
CA VAL A 1104 -45.48 5.98 -33.79
C VAL A 1104 -46.86 5.64 -34.35
N ASP A 1105 -46.97 5.52 -35.67
CA ASP A 1105 -48.21 5.10 -36.33
C ASP A 1105 -48.59 3.65 -35.93
N GLU A 1106 -47.63 2.80 -35.55
CA GLU A 1106 -47.88 1.48 -34.93
C GLU A 1106 -48.43 1.60 -33.49
N ALA A 1107 -47.83 2.45 -32.65
CA ALA A 1107 -48.34 2.69 -31.30
C ALA A 1107 -49.76 3.30 -31.30
N GLU A 1108 -50.01 4.28 -32.18
CA GLU A 1108 -51.35 4.88 -32.36
C GLU A 1108 -52.36 3.81 -32.86
N ARG A 1109 -51.96 2.90 -33.77
CA ARG A 1109 -52.77 1.72 -34.19
C ARG A 1109 -53.01 0.69 -33.09
N ALA A 1110 -52.11 0.56 -32.12
CA ALA A 1110 -52.31 -0.28 -30.94
C ALA A 1110 -53.32 0.33 -29.93
N GLY A 1111 -53.74 1.58 -30.14
CA GLY A 1111 -54.75 2.28 -29.33
C GLY A 1111 -54.20 3.10 -28.17
N THR A 1112 -52.90 3.39 -28.11
CA THR A 1112 -52.33 4.35 -27.15
C THR A 1112 -52.35 5.78 -27.69
N ARG A 1113 -52.60 6.76 -26.81
CA ARG A 1113 -52.49 8.19 -27.14
C ARG A 1113 -51.01 8.59 -27.17
N VAL A 1114 -50.45 8.85 -28.34
CA VAL A 1114 -49.05 9.29 -28.46
C VAL A 1114 -48.94 10.82 -28.42
N VAL A 1115 -47.96 11.33 -27.68
CA VAL A 1115 -47.65 12.75 -27.50
C VAL A 1115 -46.19 12.99 -27.87
N LYS A 1116 -45.94 13.74 -28.95
CA LYS A 1116 -44.61 13.93 -29.55
C LYS A 1116 -43.78 15.04 -28.84
N ARG A 1117 -43.77 15.04 -27.50
CA ARG A 1117 -42.97 15.90 -26.62
C ARG A 1117 -42.65 15.21 -25.29
N ARG A 1118 -41.80 15.85 -24.46
CA ARG A 1118 -41.64 15.48 -23.04
C ARG A 1118 -42.95 15.71 -22.26
N ILE A 1119 -43.14 14.95 -21.19
CA ILE A 1119 -44.16 15.21 -20.16
C ILE A 1119 -43.87 16.54 -19.44
N SER A 1120 -44.92 17.20 -18.97
CA SER A 1120 -44.97 18.51 -18.31
C SER A 1120 -46.01 18.51 -17.18
N ALA A 1121 -45.99 19.54 -16.31
CA ALA A 1121 -46.93 19.65 -15.19
C ALA A 1121 -48.41 19.55 -15.65
N ASP A 1122 -48.77 20.24 -16.73
CA ASP A 1122 -50.10 20.23 -17.35
C ASP A 1122 -50.66 18.82 -17.64
N ASP A 1123 -49.80 17.84 -17.92
CA ASP A 1123 -50.20 16.45 -18.21
C ASP A 1123 -50.55 15.65 -16.93
N VAL A 1124 -50.14 16.15 -15.78
CA VAL A 1124 -50.33 15.55 -14.45
C VAL A 1124 -51.42 16.30 -13.70
N ASP A 1125 -51.48 17.63 -13.86
CA ASP A 1125 -52.50 18.50 -13.26
C ASP A 1125 -53.93 18.12 -13.68
N SER A 1126 -54.13 17.54 -14.86
CA SER A 1126 -55.43 17.01 -15.30
C SER A 1126 -55.99 15.87 -14.45
N PHE A 1127 -55.21 15.34 -13.50
CA PHE A 1127 -55.60 14.27 -12.57
C PHE A 1127 -55.64 14.71 -11.10
N ARG A 1128 -55.21 15.93 -10.76
CA ARG A 1128 -55.22 16.44 -9.38
C ARG A 1128 -56.62 16.42 -8.77
N GLY A 1129 -56.69 16.15 -7.47
CA GLY A 1129 -57.94 16.19 -6.69
C GLY A 1129 -58.96 15.06 -6.96
N GLN A 1130 -58.72 14.14 -7.91
CA GLN A 1130 -59.67 13.10 -8.30
C GLN A 1130 -59.63 11.83 -7.42
N ASN A 1131 -59.27 11.97 -6.14
CA ASN A 1131 -58.95 10.86 -5.22
C ASN A 1131 -57.97 9.85 -5.86
N ALA A 1132 -56.94 10.38 -6.52
CA ALA A 1132 -55.94 9.57 -7.22
C ALA A 1132 -54.82 9.10 -6.27
N ARG A 1133 -54.09 8.06 -6.69
CA ARG A 1133 -52.83 7.63 -6.10
C ARG A 1133 -51.78 7.54 -7.20
N PHE A 1134 -50.71 8.32 -7.05
CA PHE A 1134 -49.63 8.40 -8.02
C PHE A 1134 -48.52 7.41 -7.67
N PHE A 1135 -48.03 6.68 -8.66
CA PHE A 1135 -46.93 5.72 -8.56
C PHE A 1135 -45.84 6.14 -9.54
N LEU A 1136 -44.65 6.51 -9.05
CA LEU A 1136 -43.57 7.03 -9.90
C LEU A 1136 -42.42 6.01 -10.00
N CYS A 1137 -41.97 5.73 -11.22
CA CYS A 1137 -40.74 4.99 -11.49
C CYS A 1137 -40.02 5.62 -12.69
N THR A 1138 -39.15 6.58 -12.40
CA THR A 1138 -38.46 7.40 -13.41
C THR A 1138 -37.00 7.65 -13.02
N ALA A 1139 -36.19 8.23 -13.92
CA ALA A 1139 -34.82 8.62 -13.57
C ALA A 1139 -34.82 9.84 -12.61
N PRO A 1140 -33.84 9.97 -11.69
CA PRO A 1140 -33.84 10.96 -10.61
C PRO A 1140 -34.17 12.40 -11.01
N ALA A 1141 -33.69 12.87 -12.16
CA ALA A 1141 -33.95 14.23 -12.66
C ALA A 1141 -35.41 14.48 -13.11
N LEU A 1142 -36.17 13.43 -13.43
CA LEU A 1142 -37.62 13.51 -13.65
C LEU A 1142 -38.39 13.21 -12.35
N LEU A 1143 -37.88 12.35 -11.48
CA LEU A 1143 -38.48 12.07 -10.17
C LEU A 1143 -38.56 13.35 -9.32
N ALA A 1144 -37.45 14.07 -9.16
CA ALA A 1144 -37.41 15.33 -8.41
C ALA A 1144 -38.30 16.44 -9.04
N ALA A 1145 -38.51 16.41 -10.36
CA ALA A 1145 -39.46 17.31 -11.02
C ALA A 1145 -40.91 16.91 -10.70
N LEU A 1146 -41.23 15.61 -10.76
CA LEU A 1146 -42.55 15.07 -10.43
C LEU A 1146 -42.93 15.27 -8.95
N GLU A 1147 -41.98 15.17 -8.02
CA GLU A 1147 -42.22 15.50 -6.59
C GLU A 1147 -42.64 16.96 -6.42
N GLY A 1148 -42.00 17.89 -7.14
CA GLY A 1148 -42.45 19.29 -7.21
C GLY A 1148 -43.82 19.46 -7.87
N TRP A 1149 -44.07 18.73 -8.96
CA TRP A 1149 -45.35 18.78 -9.70
C TRP A 1149 -46.51 18.07 -8.99
N LEU A 1150 -46.26 17.27 -7.95
CA LEU A 1150 -47.25 16.51 -7.18
C LEU A 1150 -47.30 16.91 -5.70
N GLN A 1151 -46.72 18.04 -5.32
CA GLN A 1151 -46.76 18.54 -3.95
C GLN A 1151 -48.21 18.64 -3.43
N GLY A 1152 -48.52 17.84 -2.40
CA GLY A 1152 -49.83 17.74 -1.76
C GLY A 1152 -50.68 16.52 -2.16
N GLU A 1153 -50.29 15.76 -3.19
CA GLU A 1153 -51.01 14.55 -3.64
C GLU A 1153 -50.49 13.26 -2.96
N LYS A 1154 -51.25 12.16 -3.07
CA LYS A 1154 -50.85 10.84 -2.57
C LYS A 1154 -49.87 10.16 -3.54
N VAL A 1155 -48.58 10.44 -3.37
CA VAL A 1155 -47.48 9.87 -4.15
C VAL A 1155 -46.83 8.67 -3.45
N VAL A 1156 -46.48 7.64 -4.21
CA VAL A 1156 -45.52 6.58 -3.86
C VAL A 1156 -44.50 6.50 -4.99
N TRP A 1157 -43.22 6.27 -4.69
CA TRP A 1157 -42.19 6.16 -5.71
C TRP A 1157 -41.13 5.10 -5.39
N GLU A 1158 -40.53 4.53 -6.43
CA GLU A 1158 -39.28 3.76 -6.34
C GLU A 1158 -38.21 4.46 -7.20
N ASP A 1159 -37.08 4.84 -6.59
CA ASP A 1159 -35.93 5.35 -7.34
C ASP A 1159 -35.02 4.20 -7.78
N PHE A 1160 -34.71 4.19 -9.08
CA PHE A 1160 -33.75 3.28 -9.70
C PHE A 1160 -32.53 4.08 -10.19
N GLY A 1161 -31.88 4.80 -9.27
CA GLY A 1161 -30.60 5.47 -9.50
C GLY A 1161 -29.53 4.48 -10.01
N TYR A 1162 -29.17 4.61 -11.29
CA TYR A 1162 -28.37 3.64 -12.06
C TYR A 1162 -26.87 3.96 -12.18
#